data_AF-A0A094DHE2-F1
#
_entry.id   AF-A0A094DHE2-F1
#
_cell.length_a   1.000
_cell.length_b   1.000
_cell.length_c   1.000
_cell.angle_alpha   90.00
_cell.angle_beta   90.00
_cell.angle_gamma   90.00
#
_symmetry.space_group_name_H-M   'P 1'
#
loop_
_entity.id
_entity.type
_entity.pdbx_description
1 polymer ?
#
loop_
_entity_poly.entity_id
_entity_poly.type
_entity_poly.pdbx_seq_one_letter_code
_entity_poly.pdbx_strand_id
1 'polypeptide(L)'
;MTFQAQGIIQLHLASGARVGLFQWIADKLLSPTPPPPNSKLSRPRIAIIGAGITGVSSAAHCIGHGFDVQLFEKEGRDGLGGIWSRVNNSSGLQIHSMMYRFHPSVQWARGYPNKEQIVEQVTELWKRYGLDSRTTFNTSVDKVTQDEEGRWIVNSESNGKFDGIIAAVGTCGDPKTPRISNQQAFKGEIYHSSQLTGKDAKGKKIVIIGGGASAVEALEFATNSRAEHTTILARSDKWIIPRNPIVNVLLSFNIFGQETFLSFIPEFMLRRFFYRDLSDLAPTDKGIFEGTPMVNSDIFDLIRSGDAEWLRGDILSFTENGLRFNQRAKGVPKRGPGKTVNVDADIVILATGFDRPSLSFLPSETFEAPYGPPNWYLQTFPPQHPSVCATNCTYINAIGSVGNWHIGIYTRILLMFLLDPLTRPRPWWTKCWIDMTRLLKHFSPTGAFDFFTYLELVWWFVFCVAINPFRWKWALFVFFGIGREGPVGVVEVEDKVREKLGLTNGIKGRDEGMDSLKPSMPTESGLSDANGEIIMAAYDITSEEDRNIARGVSIALETSGLPSVSGDYLQRLIRDGKSLGEFEVSSTRTIAVLGGSGEGKSSLINSLLGFPDIAKSGDTGAACTSVVTEYRLKTANHEAPITMEVEYLSTAERELLLKELLWSFRGLYLPNAEDDDVGESEYKKTLRKSVEAWSSLEAAFGHQTGFSKDLLMQDMSEEGLAIATDRIIQWSRELHWPDDADSGKWTSTADTADECYEKTSVFMKDQFWPFTKIIRVYIEAHVLKSGIVLADLPGLHDSNSARVKATQDYLLRCDHIFVVARISRAITNASLKASLSSIMSKHAGLELKSGGKEMKIAVICTSSEVDINEKSARREFCGANNRISPEVMAKLDQDISKERAHGNKDLIEKLKSRKAAIATNQRPQYARQRRITESPLG
;
A
#
# COMPACT_ATOMS: atom_id res chain seq x y z
N MET A 1 -59.47 -27.85 -6.04
CA MET A 1 -58.87 -28.86 -5.13
C MET A 1 -57.35 -28.67 -5.06
N THR A 2 -56.91 -27.49 -4.64
CA THR A 2 -55.47 -27.11 -4.68
C THR A 2 -55.13 -26.15 -3.53
N PHE A 3 -55.83 -26.30 -2.41
CA PHE A 3 -55.64 -25.53 -1.17
C PHE A 3 -55.21 -26.42 0.03
N GLN A 4 -54.83 -27.68 -0.22
CA GLN A 4 -54.38 -28.61 0.82
C GLN A 4 -52.93 -29.13 0.66
N ALA A 5 -52.21 -28.71 -0.38
CA ALA A 5 -50.84 -29.20 -0.62
C ALA A 5 -49.72 -28.32 -0.02
N GLN A 6 -50.00 -27.06 0.35
CA GLN A 6 -49.01 -26.19 1.02
C GLN A 6 -48.96 -26.38 2.55
N GLY A 7 -49.99 -27.00 3.15
CA GLY A 7 -50.04 -27.28 4.59
C GLY A 7 -49.24 -28.50 5.04
N ILE A 8 -48.69 -29.31 4.13
CA ILE A 8 -48.05 -30.59 4.48
C ILE A 8 -46.51 -30.53 4.42
N ILE A 9 -45.92 -29.52 3.77
CA ILE A 9 -44.45 -29.35 3.72
C ILE A 9 -43.93 -28.39 4.82
N GLN A 10 -44.79 -27.55 5.40
CA GLN A 10 -44.47 -26.83 6.66
C GLN A 10 -44.61 -27.70 7.92
N LEU A 11 -45.09 -28.94 7.81
CA LEU A 11 -45.37 -29.83 8.95
C LEU A 11 -44.40 -31.02 9.09
N HIS A 12 -43.17 -30.96 8.56
CA HIS A 12 -42.17 -32.03 8.72
C HIS A 12 -40.82 -31.62 9.33
N LEU A 13 -40.73 -30.40 9.88
CA LEU A 13 -39.74 -30.06 10.93
C LEU A 13 -40.42 -29.82 12.29
N ALA A 14 -41.62 -30.36 12.46
CA ALA A 14 -42.30 -30.48 13.74
C ALA A 14 -41.68 -31.63 14.56
N SER A 15 -40.52 -31.36 15.14
CA SER A 15 -40.27 -31.76 16.52
C SER A 15 -39.31 -30.73 17.12
N GLY A 16 -39.86 -29.79 17.92
CA GLY A 16 -39.03 -28.88 18.71
C GLY A 16 -37.96 -29.61 19.53
N ALA A 17 -38.19 -30.89 19.84
CA ALA A 17 -37.22 -31.80 20.45
C ALA A 17 -35.97 -32.09 19.60
N ARG A 18 -36.05 -32.28 18.27
CA ARG A 18 -34.88 -32.61 17.42
C ARG A 18 -34.01 -31.38 17.13
N VAL A 19 -34.63 -30.21 16.90
CA VAL A 19 -33.92 -28.94 16.73
C VAL A 19 -33.28 -28.52 18.06
N GLY A 20 -33.96 -28.70 19.18
CA GLY A 20 -33.39 -28.53 20.52
C GLY A 20 -32.22 -29.48 20.79
N LEU A 21 -32.34 -30.76 20.40
CA LEU A 21 -31.27 -31.74 20.60
C LEU A 21 -30.00 -31.39 19.84
N PHE A 22 -30.08 -31.01 18.55
CA PHE A 22 -28.89 -30.61 17.79
C PHE A 22 -28.21 -29.38 18.40
N GLN A 23 -29.00 -28.37 18.78
CA GLN A 23 -28.46 -27.15 19.39
C GLN A 23 -27.87 -27.41 20.80
N TRP A 24 -28.47 -28.33 21.56
CA TRP A 24 -27.94 -28.78 22.84
C TRP A 24 -26.64 -29.58 22.69
N ILE A 25 -26.58 -30.49 21.72
CA ILE A 25 -25.35 -31.24 21.39
C ILE A 25 -24.24 -30.27 20.98
N ALA A 26 -24.54 -29.31 20.11
CA ALA A 26 -23.58 -28.28 19.69
C ALA A 26 -23.08 -27.45 20.87
N ASP A 27 -23.95 -27.02 21.78
CA ASP A 27 -23.54 -26.31 23.01
C ASP A 27 -22.64 -27.20 23.88
N LYS A 28 -23.03 -28.45 24.15
CA LYS A 28 -22.28 -29.34 25.04
C LYS A 28 -20.93 -29.78 24.48
N LEU A 29 -20.83 -30.01 23.18
CA LEU A 29 -19.60 -30.51 22.56
C LEU A 29 -18.63 -29.42 22.14
N LEU A 30 -19.14 -28.25 21.71
CA LEU A 30 -18.31 -27.23 21.04
C LEU A 30 -18.19 -25.92 21.83
N SER A 31 -19.08 -25.63 22.79
CA SER A 31 -18.92 -24.43 23.62
C SER A 31 -17.75 -24.59 24.59
N PRO A 32 -16.81 -23.64 24.64
CA PRO A 32 -15.77 -23.66 25.65
C PRO A 32 -16.39 -23.38 27.03
N THR A 33 -15.89 -24.03 28.08
CA THR A 33 -16.53 -23.95 29.41
C THR A 33 -16.25 -22.57 30.04
N PRO A 34 -17.27 -21.82 30.50
CA PRO A 34 -17.03 -20.58 31.21
C PRO A 34 -16.26 -20.85 32.51
N PRO A 35 -15.27 -20.02 32.86
CA PRO A 35 -14.49 -20.24 34.07
C PRO A 35 -15.34 -19.99 35.33
N PRO A 36 -14.97 -20.59 36.48
CA PRO A 36 -15.64 -20.32 37.74
C PRO A 36 -15.62 -18.81 38.08
N PRO A 37 -16.67 -18.28 38.75
CA PRO A 37 -16.68 -16.89 39.20
C PRO A 37 -15.41 -16.55 40.00
N ASN A 38 -14.83 -15.37 39.75
CA ASN A 38 -13.61 -14.85 40.39
C ASN A 38 -12.32 -15.65 40.16
N SER A 39 -12.28 -16.57 39.17
CA SER A 39 -11.02 -17.22 38.79
C SER A 39 -10.01 -16.20 38.25
N LYS A 40 -8.77 -16.21 38.76
CA LYS A 40 -7.67 -15.47 38.14
C LYS A 40 -7.19 -16.21 36.89
N LEU A 41 -7.32 -15.57 35.73
CA LEU A 41 -6.81 -16.11 34.48
C LEU A 41 -5.34 -15.69 34.34
N SER A 42 -4.45 -16.66 34.14
CA SER A 42 -2.99 -16.46 34.13
C SER A 42 -2.38 -16.42 32.73
N ARG A 43 -3.22 -16.45 31.69
CA ARG A 43 -2.81 -16.54 30.28
C ARG A 43 -2.69 -15.16 29.64
N PRO A 44 -2.09 -15.05 28.44
CA PRO A 44 -1.97 -13.80 27.71
C PRO A 44 -3.28 -13.00 27.66
N ARG A 45 -3.18 -11.68 27.79
CA ARG A 45 -4.33 -10.78 27.87
C ARG A 45 -4.66 -10.23 26.49
N ILE A 46 -5.91 -10.29 26.07
CA ILE A 46 -6.34 -9.89 24.72
C ILE A 46 -7.26 -8.67 24.82
N ALA A 47 -6.96 -7.63 24.03
CA ALA A 47 -7.87 -6.50 23.87
C ALA A 47 -8.81 -6.77 22.69
N ILE A 48 -10.10 -6.57 22.91
CA ILE A 48 -11.16 -6.80 21.92
C ILE A 48 -11.88 -5.47 21.69
N ILE A 49 -11.92 -5.02 20.44
CA ILE A 49 -12.42 -3.70 20.07
C ILE A 49 -13.81 -3.86 19.44
N GLY A 50 -14.84 -3.48 20.19
CA GLY A 50 -16.26 -3.63 19.87
C GLY A 50 -16.93 -4.76 20.65
N ALA A 51 -18.08 -4.49 21.28
CA ALA A 51 -18.94 -5.44 21.99
C ALA A 51 -20.17 -5.86 21.15
N GLY A 52 -20.00 -5.91 19.83
CA GLY A 52 -20.95 -6.55 18.92
C GLY A 52 -20.89 -8.07 18.97
N ILE A 53 -21.66 -8.74 18.11
CA ILE A 53 -21.69 -10.21 18.01
C ILE A 53 -20.30 -10.83 17.93
N THR A 54 -19.44 -10.31 17.04
CA THR A 54 -18.09 -10.82 16.83
C THR A 54 -17.26 -10.68 18.10
N GLY A 55 -17.26 -9.50 18.73
CA GLY A 55 -16.44 -9.24 19.92
C GLY A 55 -16.87 -10.05 21.13
N VAL A 56 -18.17 -10.15 21.39
CA VAL A 56 -18.72 -10.96 22.50
C VAL A 56 -18.43 -12.45 22.28
N SER A 57 -18.59 -12.95 21.05
CA SER A 57 -18.28 -14.35 20.75
C SER A 57 -16.78 -14.65 20.86
N SER A 58 -15.92 -13.80 20.30
CA SER A 58 -14.47 -13.92 20.45
C SER A 58 -14.05 -13.88 21.92
N ALA A 59 -14.61 -12.97 22.72
CA ALA A 59 -14.36 -12.89 24.16
C ALA A 59 -14.76 -14.17 24.89
N ALA A 60 -15.94 -14.73 24.58
CA ALA A 60 -16.39 -16.00 25.13
C ALA A 60 -15.42 -17.16 24.79
N HIS A 61 -14.91 -17.20 23.55
CA HIS A 61 -13.89 -18.17 23.15
C HIS A 61 -12.57 -17.98 23.90
N CYS A 62 -12.06 -16.76 24.02
CA CYS A 62 -10.84 -16.46 24.77
C CYS A 62 -10.97 -16.88 26.23
N ILE A 63 -12.03 -16.43 26.91
CA ILE A 63 -12.30 -16.68 28.33
C ILE A 63 -12.53 -18.17 28.61
N GLY A 64 -13.34 -18.84 27.78
CA GLY A 64 -13.58 -20.27 27.95
C GLY A 64 -12.35 -21.15 27.66
N HIS A 65 -11.33 -20.60 26.99
CA HIS A 65 -10.01 -21.19 26.85
C HIS A 65 -8.99 -20.59 27.83
N GLY A 66 -9.45 -19.87 28.85
CA GLY A 66 -8.70 -19.34 30.01
C GLY A 66 -7.79 -18.15 29.73
N PHE A 67 -7.96 -17.45 28.61
CA PHE A 67 -7.30 -16.17 28.33
C PHE A 67 -8.01 -15.02 29.02
N ASP A 68 -7.25 -14.04 29.49
CA ASP A 68 -7.83 -12.81 30.04
C ASP A 68 -8.22 -11.87 28.90
N VAL A 69 -9.34 -11.16 29.02
CA VAL A 69 -9.78 -10.20 27.98
C VAL A 69 -10.25 -8.89 28.59
N GLN A 70 -10.08 -7.83 27.80
CA GLN A 70 -10.74 -6.54 27.98
C GLN A 70 -11.47 -6.17 26.69
N LEU A 71 -12.78 -5.95 26.76
CA LEU A 71 -13.56 -5.38 25.67
C LEU A 71 -13.60 -3.85 25.80
N PHE A 72 -13.46 -3.16 24.68
CA PHE A 72 -13.66 -1.72 24.56
C PHE A 72 -14.87 -1.48 23.65
N GLU A 73 -15.91 -0.85 24.19
CA GLU A 73 -17.13 -0.51 23.46
C GLU A 73 -17.30 1.01 23.42
N LYS A 74 -17.49 1.56 22.21
CA LYS A 74 -17.64 2.99 21.97
C LYS A 74 -18.92 3.52 22.62
N GLU A 75 -19.98 2.72 22.63
CA GLU A 75 -21.29 3.10 23.16
C GLU A 75 -21.48 2.70 24.62
N GLY A 76 -22.61 3.12 25.21
CA GLY A 76 -23.04 2.67 26.53
C GLY A 76 -23.52 1.21 26.52
N ARG A 77 -24.08 0.76 27.64
CA ARG A 77 -24.57 -0.63 27.78
C ARG A 77 -25.65 -0.99 26.75
N ASP A 78 -26.46 -0.01 26.34
CA ASP A 78 -27.50 -0.18 25.31
C ASP A 78 -26.91 -0.46 23.91
N GLY A 79 -25.62 -0.20 23.71
CA GLY A 79 -24.86 -0.53 22.49
C GLY A 79 -24.46 -2.01 22.38
N LEU A 80 -24.66 -2.82 23.43
CA LEU A 80 -24.33 -4.24 23.42
C LEU A 80 -25.04 -4.97 22.27
N GLY A 81 -24.30 -5.75 21.47
CA GLY A 81 -24.81 -6.37 20.24
C GLY A 81 -24.43 -5.62 18.96
N GLY A 82 -23.88 -4.40 19.06
CA GLY A 82 -23.37 -3.62 17.94
C GLY A 82 -24.49 -3.19 17.00
N ILE A 83 -24.36 -3.43 15.69
CA ILE A 83 -25.39 -3.02 14.72
C ILE A 83 -26.81 -3.52 15.08
N TRP A 84 -26.93 -4.69 15.71
CA TRP A 84 -28.22 -5.27 16.09
C TRP A 84 -28.94 -4.50 17.19
N SER A 85 -28.26 -3.68 18.00
CA SER A 85 -28.95 -2.77 18.93
C SER A 85 -29.50 -1.54 18.22
N ARG A 86 -28.89 -1.14 17.09
CA ARG A 86 -29.20 0.11 16.35
C ARG A 86 -30.19 -0.03 15.20
N VAL A 87 -30.36 -1.25 14.66
CA VAL A 87 -31.35 -1.50 13.60
C VAL A 87 -32.78 -1.44 14.14
N ASN A 88 -33.76 -1.33 13.22
CA ASN A 88 -35.16 -1.22 13.59
C ASN A 88 -35.72 -2.56 14.11
N ASN A 89 -36.86 -2.54 14.80
CA ASN A 89 -37.45 -3.75 15.42
C ASN A 89 -38.05 -4.74 14.41
N SER A 90 -38.32 -4.30 13.17
CA SER A 90 -38.69 -5.22 12.10
C SER A 90 -37.49 -5.91 11.44
N SER A 91 -36.24 -5.51 11.75
CA SER A 91 -35.05 -6.15 11.22
C SER A 91 -34.92 -7.58 11.73
N GLY A 92 -34.44 -8.45 10.86
CA GLY A 92 -34.19 -9.85 11.15
C GLY A 92 -33.10 -10.41 10.25
N LEU A 93 -32.63 -11.59 10.62
CA LEU A 93 -31.61 -12.29 9.85
C LEU A 93 -32.21 -12.80 8.52
N GLN A 94 -31.54 -12.49 7.42
CA GLN A 94 -31.99 -12.93 6.08
C GLN A 94 -31.59 -14.36 5.75
N ILE A 95 -30.52 -14.88 6.36
CA ILE A 95 -30.08 -16.27 6.22
C ILE A 95 -30.70 -17.16 7.31
N HIS A 96 -30.79 -18.46 7.05
CA HIS A 96 -31.40 -19.39 7.99
C HIS A 96 -30.51 -19.59 9.24
N SER A 97 -31.13 -19.79 10.41
CA SER A 97 -30.48 -19.95 11.72
C SER A 97 -29.48 -21.10 11.79
N MET A 98 -29.63 -22.11 10.93
CA MET A 98 -28.64 -23.18 10.76
C MET A 98 -27.29 -22.66 10.25
N MET A 99 -27.30 -21.62 9.41
CA MET A 99 -26.14 -20.96 8.83
C MET A 99 -25.72 -19.72 9.62
N TYR A 100 -26.36 -19.42 10.75
CA TYR A 100 -26.00 -18.25 11.55
C TYR A 100 -26.04 -18.60 13.02
N ARG A 101 -24.89 -18.99 13.56
CA ARG A 101 -24.74 -19.35 14.97
C ARG A 101 -23.41 -18.81 15.44
N PHE A 102 -23.39 -17.56 15.90
CA PHE A 102 -22.15 -16.85 16.20
C PHE A 102 -21.34 -17.43 17.36
N HIS A 103 -21.95 -18.24 18.22
CA HIS A 103 -21.28 -19.06 19.24
C HIS A 103 -22.04 -20.39 19.40
N PRO A 104 -21.39 -21.53 19.72
CA PRO A 104 -22.08 -22.83 19.75
C PRO A 104 -23.26 -22.91 20.73
N SER A 105 -23.21 -22.13 21.81
CA SER A 105 -24.29 -22.08 22.80
C SER A 105 -25.56 -21.39 22.33
N VAL A 106 -25.52 -20.62 21.23
CA VAL A 106 -26.64 -19.79 20.78
C VAL A 106 -27.81 -20.68 20.36
N GLN A 107 -28.96 -20.38 20.95
CA GLN A 107 -30.23 -21.06 20.73
C GLN A 107 -31.18 -20.19 19.93
N TRP A 108 -31.70 -20.72 18.83
CA TRP A 108 -32.72 -20.05 18.02
C TRP A 108 -34.07 -20.71 18.19
N ALA A 109 -35.11 -19.91 18.41
CA ALA A 109 -36.48 -20.41 18.45
C ALA A 109 -37.16 -20.46 17.06
N ARG A 110 -36.57 -19.80 16.05
CA ARG A 110 -37.12 -19.68 14.69
C ARG A 110 -36.05 -19.92 13.63
N GLY A 111 -36.50 -20.26 12.41
CA GLY A 111 -35.62 -20.44 11.25
C GLY A 111 -34.93 -19.14 10.80
N TYR A 112 -35.57 -17.99 11.00
CA TYR A 112 -35.03 -16.66 10.70
C TYR A 112 -35.21 -15.79 11.95
N PRO A 113 -34.17 -15.68 12.81
CA PRO A 113 -34.22 -14.92 14.04
C PRO A 113 -34.45 -13.42 13.79
N ASN A 114 -35.26 -12.78 14.63
CA ASN A 114 -35.43 -11.33 14.62
C ASN A 114 -34.35 -10.63 15.44
N LYS A 115 -34.32 -9.29 15.35
CA LYS A 115 -33.43 -8.42 16.14
C LYS A 115 -33.47 -8.78 17.63
N GLU A 116 -34.65 -8.91 18.23
CA GLU A 116 -34.79 -9.14 19.68
C GLU A 116 -34.09 -10.44 20.10
N GLN A 117 -34.31 -11.53 19.37
CA GLN A 117 -33.63 -12.81 19.64
C GLN A 117 -32.12 -12.71 19.50
N ILE A 118 -31.63 -11.96 18.52
CA ILE A 118 -30.19 -11.79 18.30
C ILE A 118 -29.56 -11.03 19.47
N VAL A 119 -30.15 -9.89 19.86
CA VAL A 119 -29.67 -9.07 20.99
C VAL A 119 -29.76 -9.83 22.31
N GLU A 120 -30.83 -10.58 22.53
CA GLU A 120 -31.00 -11.45 23.70
C GLU A 120 -29.89 -12.50 23.79
N GLN A 121 -29.63 -13.23 22.70
CA GLN A 121 -28.60 -14.27 22.68
C GLN A 121 -27.18 -13.71 22.85
N VAL A 122 -26.89 -12.52 22.31
CA VAL A 122 -25.60 -11.84 22.58
C VAL A 122 -25.48 -11.45 24.04
N THR A 123 -26.55 -10.91 24.62
CA THR A 123 -26.57 -10.49 26.03
C THR A 123 -26.44 -11.68 26.97
N GLU A 124 -27.11 -12.79 26.68
CA GLU A 124 -27.00 -14.04 27.42
C GLU A 124 -25.57 -14.59 27.35
N LEU A 125 -24.96 -14.61 26.18
CA LEU A 125 -23.57 -15.03 25.99
C LEU A 125 -22.60 -14.16 26.79
N TRP A 126 -22.79 -12.83 26.72
CA TRP A 126 -21.98 -11.86 27.45
C TRP A 126 -22.06 -12.07 28.97
N LYS A 127 -23.25 -12.36 29.52
CA LYS A 127 -23.45 -12.73 30.93
C LYS A 127 -22.84 -14.08 31.26
N ARG A 128 -23.06 -15.11 30.42
CA ARG A 128 -22.61 -16.50 30.63
C ARG A 128 -21.10 -16.60 30.82
N TYR A 129 -20.32 -15.76 30.14
CA TYR A 129 -18.86 -15.72 30.25
C TYR A 129 -18.32 -14.60 31.14
N GLY A 130 -19.19 -13.94 31.93
CA GLY A 130 -18.77 -12.92 32.91
C GLY A 130 -18.09 -11.71 32.28
N LEU A 131 -18.55 -11.27 31.11
CA LEU A 131 -17.92 -10.18 30.35
C LEU A 131 -18.31 -8.77 30.86
N ASP A 132 -19.27 -8.67 31.78
CA ASP A 132 -19.72 -7.41 32.40
C ASP A 132 -18.57 -6.64 33.04
N SER A 133 -17.81 -7.29 33.93
CA SER A 133 -16.64 -6.69 34.58
C SER A 133 -15.42 -6.54 33.66
N ARG A 134 -15.53 -6.97 32.40
CA ARG A 134 -14.45 -7.00 31.41
C ARG A 134 -14.74 -6.10 30.22
N THR A 135 -15.84 -5.35 30.25
CA THR A 135 -16.24 -4.44 29.19
C THR A 135 -16.13 -3.01 29.67
N THR A 136 -15.30 -2.22 29.00
CA THR A 136 -15.22 -0.78 29.19
C THR A 136 -16.10 -0.11 28.15
N PHE A 137 -17.28 0.33 28.58
CA PHE A 137 -18.22 1.09 27.75
C PHE A 137 -17.78 2.55 27.58
N ASN A 138 -18.43 3.26 26.66
CA ASN A 138 -18.16 4.67 26.34
C ASN A 138 -16.69 4.97 26.02
N THR A 139 -15.99 4.01 25.41
CA THR A 139 -14.56 4.09 25.13
C THR A 139 -14.31 3.81 23.65
N SER A 140 -14.21 4.88 22.85
CA SER A 140 -13.76 4.79 21.45
C SER A 140 -12.28 4.40 21.41
N VAL A 141 -11.90 3.50 20.52
CA VAL A 141 -10.49 3.16 20.28
C VAL A 141 -10.01 3.90 19.05
N ASP A 142 -9.14 4.87 19.27
CA ASP A 142 -8.64 5.77 18.23
C ASP A 142 -7.21 5.40 17.79
N LYS A 143 -6.45 4.72 18.68
CA LYS A 143 -5.07 4.32 18.40
C LYS A 143 -4.65 3.06 19.15
N VAL A 144 -3.91 2.19 18.48
CA VAL A 144 -3.27 1.00 19.04
C VAL A 144 -1.78 1.01 18.66
N THR A 145 -0.90 0.82 19.63
CA THR A 145 0.57 0.84 19.45
C THR A 145 1.24 -0.31 20.19
N GLN A 146 2.42 -0.75 19.75
CA GLN A 146 3.24 -1.70 20.52
C GLN A 146 4.20 -0.98 21.47
N ASP A 147 4.45 -1.55 22.63
CA ASP A 147 5.55 -1.18 23.51
C ASP A 147 6.87 -1.86 23.08
N GLU A 148 7.96 -1.54 23.76
CA GLU A 148 9.30 -2.10 23.44
C GLU A 148 9.38 -3.63 23.59
N GLU A 149 8.44 -4.24 24.33
CA GLU A 149 8.34 -5.70 24.52
C GLU A 149 7.38 -6.36 23.50
N GLY A 150 6.85 -5.60 22.54
CA GLY A 150 5.90 -6.08 21.54
C GLY A 150 4.50 -6.37 22.10
N ARG A 151 4.11 -5.76 23.23
CA ARG A 151 2.74 -5.78 23.75
C ARG A 151 1.95 -4.59 23.22
N TRP A 152 0.68 -4.82 22.97
CA TRP A 152 -0.25 -3.82 22.50
C TRP A 152 -0.76 -2.92 23.63
N ILE A 153 -0.79 -1.62 23.34
CA ILE A 153 -1.40 -0.56 24.15
C ILE A 153 -2.57 0.00 23.37
N VAL A 154 -3.74 0.09 24.02
CA VAL A 154 -4.99 0.61 23.42
C VAL A 154 -5.28 1.99 23.99
N ASN A 155 -5.23 3.02 23.14
CA ASN A 155 -5.31 4.46 23.44
C ASN A 155 -4.24 5.01 24.40
N SER A 156 -4.05 4.38 25.56
CA SER A 156 -3.17 4.79 26.65
C SER A 156 -2.74 3.59 27.47
N GLU A 157 -1.54 3.63 28.08
CA GLU A 157 -1.05 2.58 28.98
C GLU A 157 -1.94 2.33 30.20
N SER A 158 -2.75 3.31 30.60
CA SER A 158 -3.72 3.20 31.70
C SER A 158 -4.79 2.12 31.48
N ASN A 159 -5.08 1.78 30.22
CA ASN A 159 -5.99 0.68 29.86
C ASN A 159 -5.33 -0.71 30.00
N GLY A 160 -4.04 -0.74 30.33
CA GLY A 160 -3.21 -1.91 30.44
C GLY A 160 -2.57 -2.33 29.12
N LYS A 161 -1.76 -3.39 29.21
CA LYS A 161 -1.02 -3.97 28.10
C LYS A 161 -1.63 -5.31 27.70
N PHE A 162 -1.55 -5.62 26.41
CA PHE A 162 -2.20 -6.79 25.80
C PHE A 162 -1.23 -7.55 24.91
N ASP A 163 -1.35 -8.86 24.86
CA ASP A 163 -0.52 -9.74 24.03
C ASP A 163 -1.11 -9.95 22.64
N GLY A 164 -2.40 -9.66 22.45
CA GLY A 164 -3.06 -9.70 21.14
C GLY A 164 -4.26 -8.77 21.05
N ILE A 165 -4.64 -8.45 19.81
CA ILE A 165 -5.77 -7.58 19.48
C ILE A 165 -6.79 -8.34 18.64
N ILE A 166 -8.06 -8.25 19.00
CA ILE A 166 -9.18 -8.63 18.12
C ILE A 166 -9.93 -7.36 17.74
N ALA A 167 -9.82 -6.95 16.48
CA ALA A 167 -10.65 -5.89 15.92
C ALA A 167 -11.99 -6.48 15.49
N ALA A 168 -13.07 -6.08 16.18
CA ALA A 168 -14.43 -6.58 15.99
C ALA A 168 -15.42 -5.43 15.69
N VAL A 169 -14.96 -4.41 14.97
CA VAL A 169 -15.73 -3.18 14.67
C VAL A 169 -16.85 -3.39 13.65
N GLY A 170 -16.88 -4.53 12.96
CA GLY A 170 -17.90 -4.89 11.97
C GLY A 170 -17.78 -4.13 10.64
N THR A 171 -18.82 -4.23 9.81
CA THR A 171 -18.91 -3.60 8.48
C THR A 171 -19.99 -2.50 8.39
N CYS A 172 -20.79 -2.33 9.44
CA CYS A 172 -21.89 -1.36 9.49
C CYS A 172 -21.67 -0.38 10.66
N GLY A 173 -21.29 0.86 10.32
CA GLY A 173 -21.14 1.98 11.23
C GLY A 173 -22.35 2.90 11.18
N ASP A 174 -22.13 4.17 10.84
CA ASP A 174 -23.18 5.19 10.83
C ASP A 174 -24.09 5.05 9.61
N PRO A 175 -25.40 5.38 9.72
CA PRO A 175 -26.34 5.36 8.60
C PRO A 175 -25.90 6.24 7.43
N LYS A 176 -25.89 5.69 6.21
CA LYS A 176 -25.50 6.44 5.02
C LYS A 176 -26.70 7.22 4.48
N THR A 177 -26.75 8.52 4.69
CA THR A 177 -27.83 9.39 4.19
C THR A 177 -27.33 10.33 3.08
N PRO A 178 -27.34 9.89 1.81
CA PRO A 178 -26.89 10.73 0.70
C PRO A 178 -27.81 11.95 0.54
N ARG A 179 -27.23 13.13 0.32
CA ARG A 179 -28.00 14.33 -0.03
C ARG A 179 -28.45 14.21 -1.48
N ILE A 180 -29.76 14.24 -1.71
CA ILE A 180 -30.35 14.19 -3.04
C ILE A 180 -30.92 15.58 -3.38
N SER A 181 -30.80 15.98 -4.64
CA SER A 181 -31.28 17.28 -5.11
C SER A 181 -32.75 17.52 -4.76
N ASN A 182 -33.06 18.73 -4.30
CA ASN A 182 -34.41 19.18 -3.94
C ASN A 182 -35.10 18.43 -2.79
N GLN A 183 -34.36 17.67 -1.97
CA GLN A 183 -34.92 16.88 -0.86
C GLN A 183 -35.71 17.71 0.16
N GLN A 184 -35.36 18.98 0.35
CA GLN A 184 -36.06 19.92 1.26
C GLN A 184 -37.49 20.27 0.80
N ALA A 185 -37.79 20.11 -0.49
CA ALA A 185 -39.11 20.44 -1.04
C ALA A 185 -40.16 19.34 -0.82
N PHE A 186 -39.73 18.13 -0.45
CA PHE A 186 -40.61 17.00 -0.23
C PHE A 186 -41.45 17.19 1.03
N LYS A 187 -42.78 17.11 0.89
CA LYS A 187 -43.73 17.34 1.99
C LYS A 187 -43.98 16.10 2.86
N GLY A 188 -43.61 14.93 2.37
CA GLY A 188 -43.74 13.67 3.09
C GLY A 188 -42.60 13.40 4.08
N GLU A 189 -42.63 12.21 4.69
CA GLU A 189 -41.65 11.81 5.70
C GLU A 189 -40.44 11.10 5.06
N ILE A 190 -39.22 11.44 5.49
CA ILE A 190 -38.00 10.75 5.04
C ILE A 190 -37.35 10.04 6.21
N TYR A 191 -37.17 8.73 6.08
CA TYR A 191 -36.57 7.89 7.12
C TYR A 191 -35.38 7.11 6.58
N HIS A 192 -34.34 6.91 7.39
CA HIS A 192 -33.38 5.85 7.10
C HIS A 192 -33.98 4.50 7.50
N SER A 193 -33.59 3.42 6.81
CA SER A 193 -34.05 2.05 7.10
C SER A 193 -33.88 1.63 8.57
N SER A 194 -32.89 2.17 9.30
CA SER A 194 -32.71 1.89 10.74
C SER A 194 -33.71 2.60 11.67
N GLN A 195 -34.48 3.58 11.18
CA GLN A 195 -35.33 4.47 11.99
C GLN A 195 -36.83 4.11 11.94
N LEU A 196 -37.17 2.93 11.43
CA LEU A 196 -38.56 2.53 11.17
C LEU A 196 -39.32 2.06 12.43
N THR A 197 -38.63 1.87 13.56
CA THR A 197 -39.28 1.47 14.82
C THR A 197 -40.31 2.51 15.26
N GLY A 198 -41.55 2.07 15.49
CA GLY A 198 -42.65 2.91 15.95
C GLY A 198 -43.26 3.81 14.88
N LYS A 199 -42.87 3.65 13.61
CA LYS A 199 -43.47 4.36 12.47
C LYS A 199 -44.68 3.60 11.94
N ASP A 200 -45.64 4.34 11.40
CA ASP A 200 -46.84 3.78 10.75
C ASP A 200 -46.89 4.19 9.28
N ALA A 201 -47.16 3.19 8.45
CA ALA A 201 -47.17 3.24 7.01
C ALA A 201 -48.54 2.82 6.42
N LYS A 202 -49.55 2.59 7.27
CA LYS A 202 -50.87 2.11 6.86
C LYS A 202 -51.53 3.02 5.83
N GLY A 203 -51.88 2.46 4.67
CA GLY A 203 -52.55 3.18 3.59
C GLY A 203 -51.71 4.30 2.96
N LYS A 204 -50.39 4.31 3.16
CA LYS A 204 -49.46 5.28 2.57
C LYS A 204 -48.73 4.66 1.38
N LYS A 205 -48.31 5.50 0.43
CA LYS A 205 -47.39 5.15 -0.66
C LYS A 205 -45.95 5.31 -0.21
N ILE A 206 -45.15 4.26 -0.36
CA ILE A 206 -43.78 4.21 0.13
C ILE A 206 -42.81 4.07 -1.03
N VAL A 207 -41.77 4.90 -1.04
CA VAL A 207 -40.64 4.73 -1.94
C VAL A 207 -39.40 4.33 -1.16
N ILE A 208 -38.82 3.19 -1.52
CA ILE A 208 -37.58 2.66 -0.95
C ILE A 208 -36.43 2.99 -1.89
N ILE A 209 -35.44 3.74 -1.42
CA ILE A 209 -34.25 4.10 -2.19
C ILE A 209 -33.11 3.15 -1.84
N GLY A 210 -32.74 2.29 -2.80
CA GLY A 210 -31.70 1.27 -2.66
C GLY A 210 -32.22 -0.14 -2.95
N GLY A 211 -31.34 -1.00 -3.46
CA GLY A 211 -31.64 -2.40 -3.80
C GLY A 211 -30.73 -3.39 -3.07
N GLY A 212 -30.54 -3.20 -1.76
CA GLY A 212 -29.72 -4.07 -0.90
C GLY A 212 -30.53 -4.77 0.19
N ALA A 213 -29.86 -5.45 1.12
CA ALA A 213 -30.52 -6.15 2.24
C ALA A 213 -31.48 -5.23 3.03
N SER A 214 -31.10 -3.98 3.29
CA SER A 214 -31.94 -2.99 3.96
C SER A 214 -33.21 -2.62 3.18
N ALA A 215 -33.24 -2.82 1.86
CA ALA A 215 -34.43 -2.57 1.05
C ALA A 215 -35.48 -3.67 1.26
N VAL A 216 -35.03 -4.92 1.44
CA VAL A 216 -35.91 -6.03 1.83
C VAL A 216 -36.50 -5.79 3.22
N GLU A 217 -35.70 -5.33 4.18
CA GLU A 217 -36.20 -5.00 5.52
C GLU A 217 -37.22 -3.85 5.48
N ALA A 218 -36.96 -2.82 4.68
CA ALA A 218 -37.90 -1.72 4.47
C ALA A 218 -39.20 -2.18 3.79
N LEU A 219 -39.11 -3.13 2.85
CA LEU A 219 -40.28 -3.74 2.20
C LEU A 219 -41.11 -4.58 3.18
N GLU A 220 -40.45 -5.34 4.06
CA GLU A 220 -41.12 -6.09 5.13
C GLU A 220 -41.83 -5.14 6.10
N PHE A 221 -41.20 -4.04 6.49
CA PHE A 221 -41.85 -2.99 7.29
C PHE A 221 -43.09 -2.42 6.59
N ALA A 222 -42.98 -2.07 5.31
CA ALA A 222 -44.07 -1.52 4.51
C ALA A 222 -45.26 -2.50 4.42
N THR A 223 -44.96 -3.77 4.14
CA THR A 223 -45.96 -4.84 4.02
C THR A 223 -46.65 -5.10 5.36
N ASN A 224 -45.87 -5.22 6.45
CA ASN A 224 -46.42 -5.44 7.79
C ASN A 224 -47.28 -4.27 8.29
N SER A 225 -46.96 -3.06 7.87
CA SER A 225 -47.73 -1.85 8.18
C SER A 225 -48.98 -1.68 7.31
N ARG A 226 -49.19 -2.54 6.29
CA ARG A 226 -50.27 -2.44 5.30
C ARG A 226 -50.22 -1.12 4.52
N ALA A 227 -49.04 -0.80 3.98
CA ALA A 227 -48.87 0.27 3.00
C ALA A 227 -49.82 0.07 1.80
N GLU A 228 -50.26 1.17 1.18
CA GLU A 228 -51.11 1.11 -0.02
C GLU A 228 -50.33 0.55 -1.20
N HIS A 229 -49.09 1.02 -1.39
CA HIS A 229 -48.22 0.59 -2.47
C HIS A 229 -46.75 0.89 -2.13
N THR A 230 -45.83 0.02 -2.54
CA THR A 230 -44.38 0.19 -2.28
C THR A 230 -43.55 0.14 -3.55
N THR A 231 -42.81 1.20 -3.87
CA THR A 231 -41.91 1.24 -5.02
C THR A 231 -40.45 1.20 -4.57
N ILE A 232 -39.69 0.21 -5.04
CA ILE A 232 -38.24 0.09 -4.78
C ILE A 232 -37.46 0.68 -5.96
N LEU A 233 -36.59 1.65 -5.69
CA LEU A 233 -35.72 2.30 -6.67
C LEU A 233 -34.28 1.76 -6.54
N ALA A 234 -33.83 0.98 -7.52
CA ALA A 234 -32.52 0.36 -7.53
C ALA A 234 -31.63 0.89 -8.67
N ARG A 235 -30.44 1.41 -8.31
CA ARG A 235 -29.42 1.84 -9.30
C ARG A 235 -28.67 0.69 -9.97
N SER A 236 -28.54 -0.42 -9.26
CA SER A 236 -27.89 -1.65 -9.72
C SER A 236 -28.73 -2.83 -9.32
N ASP A 237 -28.75 -3.84 -10.18
CA ASP A 237 -29.38 -5.10 -9.85
C ASP A 237 -28.50 -5.92 -8.92
N LYS A 238 -29.15 -6.70 -8.08
CA LYS A 238 -28.53 -7.73 -7.27
C LYS A 238 -29.31 -9.02 -7.42
N TRP A 239 -28.60 -10.12 -7.32
CA TRP A 239 -29.24 -11.41 -7.22
C TRP A 239 -30.08 -11.50 -5.96
N ILE A 240 -31.28 -12.06 -6.10
CA ILE A 240 -32.19 -12.41 -5.02
C ILE A 240 -32.27 -13.93 -5.00
N ILE A 241 -31.99 -14.52 -3.85
CA ILE A 241 -32.06 -15.97 -3.64
C ILE A 241 -33.17 -16.30 -2.63
N PRO A 242 -33.82 -17.46 -2.78
CA PRO A 242 -34.95 -17.82 -1.91
C PRO A 242 -34.50 -17.99 -0.46
N ARG A 243 -35.41 -17.75 0.49
CA ARG A 243 -35.29 -18.18 1.89
C ARG A 243 -35.40 -19.70 1.97
N ASN A 244 -34.38 -20.41 1.48
CA ASN A 244 -34.30 -21.86 1.47
C ASN A 244 -32.91 -22.30 1.96
N PRO A 245 -32.81 -23.02 3.10
CA PRO A 245 -31.52 -23.40 3.67
C PRO A 245 -30.71 -24.31 2.74
N ILE A 246 -31.35 -25.17 1.95
CA ILE A 246 -30.65 -26.09 1.04
C ILE A 246 -30.00 -25.30 -0.10
N VAL A 247 -30.75 -24.42 -0.75
CA VAL A 247 -30.22 -23.56 -1.84
C VAL A 247 -29.06 -22.71 -1.34
N ASN A 248 -29.22 -22.07 -0.18
CA ASN A 248 -28.20 -21.19 0.38
C ASN A 248 -26.93 -21.95 0.79
N VAL A 249 -27.07 -23.16 1.36
CA VAL A 249 -25.93 -24.02 1.68
C VAL A 249 -25.19 -24.46 0.41
N LEU A 250 -25.91 -24.91 -0.62
CA LEU A 250 -25.31 -25.33 -1.89
C LEU A 250 -24.54 -24.19 -2.57
N LEU A 251 -25.10 -22.97 -2.59
CA LEU A 251 -24.40 -21.80 -3.10
C LEU A 251 -23.14 -21.48 -2.29
N SER A 252 -23.16 -21.65 -0.96
CA SER A 252 -21.99 -21.44 -0.11
C SER A 252 -20.86 -22.49 -0.30
N PHE A 253 -21.12 -23.58 -1.03
CA PHE A 253 -20.20 -24.69 -1.28
C PHE A 253 -19.39 -24.57 -2.58
N ASN A 254 -19.43 -23.42 -3.25
CA ASN A 254 -18.48 -23.16 -4.33
C ASN A 254 -17.06 -23.02 -3.74
N ILE A 255 -16.20 -24.04 -3.89
CA ILE A 255 -14.86 -24.09 -3.26
C ILE A 255 -13.90 -22.99 -3.73
N PHE A 256 -14.08 -22.46 -4.94
CA PHE A 256 -13.18 -21.47 -5.52
C PHE A 256 -13.53 -20.04 -5.11
N GLY A 257 -14.72 -19.85 -4.51
CA GLY A 257 -15.22 -18.54 -4.07
C GLY A 257 -15.11 -17.44 -5.13
N GLN A 258 -15.46 -17.78 -6.37
CA GLN A 258 -15.49 -16.88 -7.51
C GLN A 258 -16.44 -17.42 -8.58
N GLU A 259 -16.72 -16.59 -9.59
CA GLU A 259 -17.37 -17.06 -10.80
C GLU A 259 -16.58 -18.13 -11.53
N THR A 260 -17.29 -19.15 -12.04
CA THR A 260 -16.71 -20.29 -12.76
C THR A 260 -17.54 -20.59 -13.99
N PHE A 261 -16.99 -21.40 -14.90
CA PHE A 261 -17.75 -21.86 -16.07
C PHE A 261 -19.01 -22.68 -15.72
N LEU A 262 -19.17 -23.14 -14.47
CA LEU A 262 -20.35 -23.87 -13.99
C LEU A 262 -21.39 -22.97 -13.30
N SER A 263 -21.06 -21.70 -13.05
CA SER A 263 -21.96 -20.78 -12.35
C SER A 263 -23.24 -20.46 -13.12
N PHE A 264 -23.26 -20.69 -14.44
CA PHE A 264 -24.49 -20.58 -15.22
C PHE A 264 -25.59 -21.53 -14.72
N ILE A 265 -25.24 -22.65 -14.06
CA ILE A 265 -26.20 -23.64 -13.56
C ILE A 265 -27.09 -23.04 -12.45
N PRO A 266 -26.55 -22.57 -11.31
CA PRO A 266 -27.38 -21.94 -10.29
C PRO A 266 -28.11 -20.70 -10.80
N GLU A 267 -27.49 -19.89 -11.65
CA GLU A 267 -28.14 -18.71 -12.26
C GLU A 267 -29.34 -19.10 -13.13
N PHE A 268 -29.18 -20.12 -13.98
CA PHE A 268 -30.25 -20.67 -14.79
C PHE A 268 -31.37 -21.22 -13.91
N MET A 269 -31.05 -21.98 -12.86
CA MET A 269 -32.03 -22.52 -11.94
C MET A 269 -32.81 -21.41 -11.22
N LEU A 270 -32.13 -20.37 -10.73
CA LEU A 270 -32.77 -19.21 -10.11
C LEU A 270 -33.70 -18.51 -11.11
N ARG A 271 -33.22 -18.21 -12.33
CA ARG A 271 -34.04 -17.57 -13.36
C ARG A 271 -35.28 -18.39 -13.73
N ARG A 272 -35.10 -19.69 -13.95
CA ARG A 272 -36.14 -20.59 -14.47
C ARG A 272 -37.19 -20.98 -13.42
N PHE A 273 -36.77 -21.20 -12.18
CA PHE A 273 -37.63 -21.76 -11.13
C PHE A 273 -38.02 -20.75 -10.06
N PHE A 274 -37.15 -19.80 -9.71
CA PHE A 274 -37.42 -18.83 -8.65
C PHE A 274 -37.97 -17.51 -9.20
N TYR A 275 -37.26 -16.86 -10.12
CA TYR A 275 -37.71 -15.62 -10.76
C TYR A 275 -38.89 -15.85 -11.72
N ARG A 276 -38.84 -16.91 -12.53
CA ARG A 276 -39.89 -17.31 -13.48
C ARG A 276 -40.23 -16.18 -14.47
N ASP A 277 -41.43 -15.65 -14.40
CA ASP A 277 -41.96 -14.51 -15.15
C ASP A 277 -41.22 -13.19 -14.85
N LEU A 278 -40.57 -13.07 -13.69
CA LEU A 278 -39.81 -11.88 -13.27
C LEU A 278 -38.32 -11.96 -13.59
N SER A 279 -37.89 -12.83 -14.52
CA SER A 279 -36.47 -13.02 -14.87
C SER A 279 -35.75 -11.76 -15.37
N ASP A 280 -36.48 -10.69 -15.67
CA ASP A 280 -35.94 -9.37 -16.01
C ASP A 280 -35.38 -8.56 -14.84
N LEU A 281 -35.73 -8.94 -13.62
CA LEU A 281 -35.14 -8.40 -12.39
C LEU A 281 -33.79 -9.05 -12.05
N ALA A 282 -33.44 -10.18 -12.68
CA ALA A 282 -32.14 -10.80 -12.47
C ALA A 282 -31.03 -9.95 -13.12
N PRO A 283 -29.85 -9.80 -12.47
CA PRO A 283 -28.71 -9.09 -13.06
C PRO A 283 -28.30 -9.65 -14.42
N THR A 284 -27.86 -8.78 -15.33
CA THR A 284 -27.34 -9.16 -16.66
C THR A 284 -25.83 -9.07 -16.77
N ASP A 285 -25.24 -8.15 -16.03
CA ASP A 285 -23.83 -7.73 -16.10
C ASP A 285 -22.99 -8.30 -14.95
N LYS A 286 -23.60 -9.11 -14.06
CA LYS A 286 -22.95 -9.66 -12.87
C LYS A 286 -23.39 -11.08 -12.57
N GLY A 287 -22.42 -11.95 -12.34
CA GLY A 287 -22.65 -13.30 -11.84
C GLY A 287 -23.13 -13.36 -10.39
N ILE A 288 -23.67 -14.51 -9.98
CA ILE A 288 -24.17 -14.78 -8.63
C ILE A 288 -23.07 -14.74 -7.54
N PHE A 289 -21.82 -15.04 -7.89
CA PHE A 289 -20.62 -15.06 -7.06
C PHE A 289 -19.74 -13.81 -7.22
N GLU A 290 -20.28 -12.70 -7.73
CA GLU A 290 -19.56 -11.41 -7.81
C GLU A 290 -19.96 -10.43 -6.69
N GLY A 291 -20.97 -10.77 -5.90
CA GLY A 291 -21.47 -9.89 -4.85
C GLY A 291 -22.41 -10.61 -3.90
N THR A 292 -22.68 -9.99 -2.76
CA THR A 292 -23.58 -10.56 -1.76
C THR A 292 -25.03 -10.50 -2.26
N PRO A 293 -25.72 -11.65 -2.47
CA PRO A 293 -27.12 -11.68 -2.90
C PRO A 293 -28.05 -11.30 -1.75
N MET A 294 -29.25 -10.83 -2.08
CA MET A 294 -30.33 -10.62 -1.12
C MET A 294 -31.08 -11.94 -0.89
N VAL A 295 -31.48 -12.23 0.35
CA VAL A 295 -32.22 -13.47 0.66
C VAL A 295 -33.64 -13.15 1.07
N ASN A 296 -34.59 -13.37 0.15
CA ASN A 296 -36.00 -13.12 0.38
C ASN A 296 -36.86 -13.96 -0.57
N SER A 297 -37.99 -14.48 -0.11
CA SER A 297 -38.93 -15.24 -0.94
C SER A 297 -40.17 -14.44 -1.32
N ASP A 298 -40.55 -13.47 -0.51
CA ASP A 298 -41.88 -12.82 -0.55
C ASP A 298 -41.93 -11.68 -1.57
N ILE A 299 -40.78 -11.07 -1.88
CA ILE A 299 -40.65 -9.92 -2.78
C ILE A 299 -41.25 -10.16 -4.16
N PHE A 300 -41.09 -11.36 -4.71
CA PHE A 300 -41.63 -11.67 -6.04
C PHE A 300 -43.15 -11.86 -6.01
N ASP A 301 -43.69 -12.35 -4.90
CA ASP A 301 -45.15 -12.49 -4.76
C ASP A 301 -45.80 -11.12 -4.57
N LEU A 302 -45.15 -10.21 -3.82
CA LEU A 302 -45.56 -8.81 -3.71
C LEU A 302 -45.54 -8.10 -5.08
N ILE A 303 -44.50 -8.31 -5.88
CA ILE A 303 -44.42 -7.74 -7.24
C ILE A 303 -45.51 -8.31 -8.15
N ARG A 304 -45.76 -9.63 -8.11
CA ARG A 304 -46.81 -10.26 -8.93
C ARG A 304 -48.22 -9.83 -8.53
N SER A 305 -48.45 -9.59 -7.24
CA SER A 305 -49.74 -9.11 -6.74
C SER A 305 -50.03 -7.64 -7.06
N GLY A 306 -48.99 -6.86 -7.40
CA GLY A 306 -49.08 -5.41 -7.62
C GLY A 306 -48.91 -4.57 -6.35
N ASP A 307 -48.72 -5.20 -5.19
CA ASP A 307 -48.50 -4.52 -3.90
C ASP A 307 -47.13 -3.81 -3.86
N ALA A 308 -46.16 -4.27 -4.65
CA ALA A 308 -44.86 -3.65 -4.80
C ALA A 308 -44.40 -3.56 -6.25
N GLU A 309 -43.54 -2.58 -6.56
CA GLU A 309 -42.87 -2.44 -7.86
C GLU A 309 -41.36 -2.27 -7.68
N TRP A 310 -40.56 -2.88 -8.57
CA TRP A 310 -39.11 -2.75 -8.56
C TRP A 310 -38.60 -2.03 -9.81
N LEU A 311 -38.12 -0.81 -9.65
CA LEU A 311 -37.68 0.06 -10.73
C LEU A 311 -36.16 0.18 -10.78
N ARG A 312 -35.58 -0.17 -11.94
CA ARG A 312 -34.16 0.04 -12.26
C ARG A 312 -33.95 1.46 -12.81
N GLY A 313 -32.97 2.20 -12.30
CA GLY A 313 -32.71 3.55 -12.78
C GLY A 313 -31.96 4.46 -11.82
N ASP A 314 -31.97 5.76 -12.09
CA ASP A 314 -31.23 6.78 -11.34
C ASP A 314 -32.17 7.83 -10.75
N ILE A 315 -31.92 8.24 -9.51
CA ILE A 315 -32.70 9.28 -8.83
C ILE A 315 -32.19 10.64 -9.30
N LEU A 316 -33.08 11.47 -9.86
CA LEU A 316 -32.72 12.78 -10.41
C LEU A 316 -32.90 13.89 -9.36
N SER A 317 -34.08 13.97 -8.76
CA SER A 317 -34.41 14.98 -7.75
C SER A 317 -35.69 14.62 -7.01
N PHE A 318 -35.89 15.14 -5.81
CA PHE A 318 -37.18 15.13 -5.13
C PHE A 318 -38.15 16.14 -5.77
N THR A 319 -39.44 15.84 -5.67
CA THR A 319 -40.56 16.75 -5.95
C THR A 319 -41.33 17.00 -4.66
N GLU A 320 -42.36 17.85 -4.68
CA GLU A 320 -43.15 18.11 -3.46
C GLU A 320 -43.88 16.85 -2.94
N ASN A 321 -44.30 15.95 -3.85
CA ASN A 321 -45.13 14.79 -3.54
C ASN A 321 -44.44 13.45 -3.87
N GLY A 322 -43.13 13.44 -4.14
CA GLY A 322 -42.43 12.23 -4.57
C GLY A 322 -41.03 12.48 -5.10
N LEU A 323 -40.63 11.73 -6.13
CA LEU A 323 -39.33 11.85 -6.77
C LEU A 323 -39.40 11.80 -8.31
N ARG A 324 -38.50 12.52 -8.96
CA ARG A 324 -38.16 12.32 -10.37
C ARG A 324 -37.08 11.24 -10.50
N PHE A 325 -37.38 10.23 -11.30
CA PHE A 325 -36.56 9.05 -11.48
C PHE A 325 -36.32 8.80 -12.98
N ASN A 326 -35.08 8.54 -13.36
CA ASN A 326 -34.74 8.09 -14.70
C ASN A 326 -34.80 6.56 -14.76
N GLN A 327 -35.92 6.00 -15.22
CA GLN A 327 -36.12 4.57 -15.33
C GLN A 327 -35.34 4.00 -16.53
N ARG A 328 -34.42 3.09 -16.26
CA ARG A 328 -33.56 2.45 -17.26
C ARG A 328 -34.06 1.06 -17.63
N ALA A 329 -33.94 0.72 -18.91
CA ALA A 329 -34.16 -0.64 -19.38
C ALA A 329 -33.05 -1.60 -18.89
N LYS A 330 -33.31 -2.90 -18.97
CA LYS A 330 -32.34 -3.96 -18.63
C LYS A 330 -31.09 -3.85 -19.51
N GLY A 331 -29.91 -4.00 -18.89
CA GLY A 331 -28.62 -3.90 -19.58
C GLY A 331 -28.11 -2.47 -19.85
N VAL A 332 -28.91 -1.43 -19.61
CA VAL A 332 -28.44 -0.04 -19.76
C VAL A 332 -27.53 0.33 -18.57
N PRO A 333 -26.31 0.86 -18.80
CA PRO A 333 -25.39 1.22 -17.72
C PRO A 333 -25.91 2.39 -16.87
N LYS A 334 -25.29 2.60 -15.71
CA LYS A 334 -25.62 3.71 -14.78
C LYS A 334 -25.49 5.06 -15.48
N ARG A 335 -26.40 6.00 -15.19
CA ARG A 335 -26.48 7.32 -15.86
C ARG A 335 -26.73 7.24 -17.37
N GLY A 336 -27.01 6.05 -17.90
CA GLY A 336 -27.39 5.86 -19.30
C GLY A 336 -28.81 6.39 -19.59
N PRO A 337 -29.21 6.35 -20.87
CA PRO A 337 -30.51 6.84 -21.31
C PRO A 337 -31.65 6.05 -20.65
N GLY A 338 -32.72 6.74 -20.29
CA GLY A 338 -33.91 6.13 -19.71
C GLY A 338 -35.13 7.04 -19.85
N LYS A 339 -36.25 6.57 -19.32
CA LYS A 339 -37.51 7.31 -19.30
C LYS A 339 -37.64 8.03 -17.96
N THR A 340 -37.73 9.35 -17.98
CA THR A 340 -38.03 10.12 -16.78
C THR A 340 -39.47 9.85 -16.35
N VAL A 341 -39.65 9.40 -15.11
CA VAL A 341 -40.93 9.13 -14.47
C VAL A 341 -41.02 9.85 -13.13
N ASN A 342 -42.21 10.29 -12.76
CA ASN A 342 -42.51 10.79 -11.42
C ASN A 342 -43.05 9.64 -10.58
N VAL A 343 -42.45 9.40 -9.42
CA VAL A 343 -42.87 8.36 -8.47
C VAL A 343 -43.42 9.07 -7.24
N ASP A 344 -44.73 8.96 -7.03
CA ASP A 344 -45.40 9.58 -5.88
C ASP A 344 -45.05 8.84 -4.58
N ALA A 345 -44.89 9.57 -3.49
CA ALA A 345 -44.53 9.01 -2.19
C ALA A 345 -45.09 9.86 -1.05
N ASP A 346 -45.68 9.20 -0.05
CA ASP A 346 -45.97 9.82 1.25
C ASP A 346 -44.80 9.63 2.21
N ILE A 347 -44.08 8.51 2.07
CA ILE A 347 -42.89 8.18 2.85
C ILE A 347 -41.76 7.75 1.91
N VAL A 348 -40.57 8.29 2.14
CA VAL A 348 -39.34 7.84 1.48
C VAL A 348 -38.43 7.17 2.49
N ILE A 349 -38.07 5.91 2.23
CA ILE A 349 -37.15 5.12 3.06
C ILE A 349 -35.80 5.02 2.36
N LEU A 350 -34.77 5.58 2.97
CA LEU A 350 -33.38 5.45 2.53
C LEU A 350 -32.83 4.09 2.99
N ALA A 351 -32.81 3.13 2.06
CA ALA A 351 -32.18 1.82 2.20
C ALA A 351 -30.76 1.82 1.60
N THR A 352 -30.01 2.88 1.91
CA THR A 352 -28.71 3.23 1.32
C THR A 352 -27.50 2.63 2.04
N GLY A 353 -27.74 1.80 3.06
CA GLY A 353 -26.73 1.07 3.82
C GLY A 353 -26.07 1.92 4.92
N PHE A 354 -24.92 1.46 5.37
CA PHE A 354 -24.15 2.07 6.46
C PHE A 354 -22.73 2.34 5.98
N ASP A 355 -22.08 3.35 6.54
CA ASP A 355 -20.66 3.58 6.31
C ASP A 355 -19.83 2.51 7.03
N ARG A 356 -18.73 2.10 6.39
CA ARG A 356 -17.88 1.05 6.95
C ARG A 356 -17.01 1.64 8.07
N PRO A 357 -16.99 1.03 9.26
CA PRO A 357 -16.09 1.46 10.33
C PRO A 357 -14.63 1.39 9.89
N SER A 358 -13.84 2.40 10.28
CA SER A 358 -12.42 2.46 9.96
C SER A 358 -11.61 1.51 10.85
N LEU A 359 -10.58 0.89 10.28
CA LEU A 359 -9.54 0.17 11.03
C LEU A 359 -8.30 1.03 11.30
N SER A 360 -8.32 2.32 10.95
CA SER A 360 -7.18 3.25 11.02
C SER A 360 -6.57 3.46 12.41
N PHE A 361 -7.20 2.92 13.47
CA PHE A 361 -6.60 2.87 14.81
C PHE A 361 -5.47 1.84 14.90
N LEU A 362 -5.39 0.87 13.97
CA LEU A 362 -4.27 -0.07 13.86
C LEU A 362 -3.01 0.63 13.30
N PRO A 363 -1.81 0.07 13.54
CA PRO A 363 -0.56 0.61 12.97
C PRO A 363 -0.62 0.78 11.45
N SER A 364 -0.03 1.87 10.94
CA SER A 364 -0.09 2.21 9.51
C SER A 364 0.52 1.16 8.59
N GLU A 365 1.51 0.42 9.08
CA GLU A 365 2.15 -0.70 8.37
C GLU A 365 1.18 -1.84 7.99
N THR A 366 0.08 -1.99 8.74
CA THR A 366 -0.98 -2.97 8.40
C THR A 366 -1.73 -2.63 7.10
N PHE A 367 -1.64 -1.38 6.63
CA PHE A 367 -2.34 -0.87 5.44
C PHE A 367 -1.42 -0.71 4.23
N GLU A 368 -0.18 -1.17 4.30
CA GLU A 368 0.78 -1.07 3.20
C GLU A 368 0.31 -1.80 1.94
N ALA A 369 0.23 -1.07 0.83
CA ALA A 369 -0.06 -1.69 -0.46
C ALA A 369 1.08 -2.67 -0.85
N PRO A 370 0.77 -3.84 -1.45
CA PRO A 370 -0.55 -4.29 -1.86
C PRO A 370 -1.23 -5.13 -0.77
N TYR A 371 -0.63 -5.31 0.41
CA TYR A 371 -1.08 -6.21 1.47
C TYR A 371 -1.96 -5.54 2.51
N GLY A 372 -2.62 -4.43 2.15
CA GLY A 372 -3.67 -3.82 2.97
C GLY A 372 -5.01 -4.58 2.84
N PRO A 373 -5.95 -4.38 3.77
CA PRO A 373 -7.25 -5.04 3.73
C PRO A 373 -8.00 -4.67 2.44
N PRO A 374 -8.70 -5.62 1.79
CA PRO A 374 -9.03 -6.98 2.26
C PRO A 374 -7.90 -8.02 2.07
N ASN A 375 -6.74 -7.65 1.54
CA ASN A 375 -5.64 -8.56 1.17
C ASN A 375 -4.74 -8.93 2.37
N TRP A 376 -5.34 -9.45 3.43
CA TRP A 376 -4.64 -9.96 4.61
C TRP A 376 -4.56 -11.48 4.62
N TYR A 377 -3.68 -12.04 5.43
CA TYR A 377 -3.58 -13.49 5.58
C TYR A 377 -4.89 -14.03 6.16
N LEU A 378 -5.48 -15.01 5.49
CA LEU A 378 -6.83 -15.48 5.78
C LEU A 378 -7.85 -14.33 5.84
N GLN A 379 -7.66 -13.26 5.05
CA GLN A 379 -8.44 -12.01 5.04
C GLN A 379 -8.49 -11.25 6.39
N THR A 380 -7.87 -11.73 7.46
CA THR A 380 -8.11 -11.25 8.84
C THR A 380 -6.83 -10.90 9.60
N PHE A 381 -5.70 -11.53 9.29
CA PHE A 381 -4.43 -11.30 9.97
C PHE A 381 -3.51 -10.41 9.11
N PRO A 382 -3.16 -9.20 9.57
CA PRO A 382 -2.16 -8.38 8.89
C PRO A 382 -0.81 -9.14 8.80
N PRO A 383 -0.13 -9.15 7.64
CA PRO A 383 1.12 -9.89 7.46
C PRO A 383 2.22 -9.57 8.48
N GLN A 384 2.26 -8.33 8.95
CA GLN A 384 3.25 -7.82 9.91
C GLN A 384 2.95 -8.25 11.35
N HIS A 385 1.67 -8.50 11.69
CA HIS A 385 1.23 -8.70 13.07
C HIS A 385 0.28 -9.90 13.19
N PRO A 386 0.78 -11.15 13.30
CA PRO A 386 -0.04 -12.32 13.55
C PRO A 386 -0.76 -12.29 14.92
N SER A 387 -0.35 -11.42 15.85
CA SER A 387 -1.07 -11.15 17.11
C SER A 387 -2.29 -10.23 16.97
N VAL A 388 -2.59 -9.73 15.75
CA VAL A 388 -3.79 -8.94 15.44
C VAL A 388 -4.73 -9.76 14.57
N CYS A 389 -6.00 -9.86 14.98
CA CYS A 389 -7.05 -10.55 14.24
C CYS A 389 -8.24 -9.62 13.99
N ALA A 390 -8.46 -9.23 12.73
CA ALA A 390 -9.56 -8.37 12.32
C ALA A 390 -10.72 -9.19 11.76
N THR A 391 -11.56 -9.70 12.66
CA THR A 391 -12.65 -10.64 12.32
C THR A 391 -13.92 -9.87 11.91
N ASN A 392 -14.57 -10.26 10.82
CA ASN A 392 -15.82 -9.66 10.32
C ASN A 392 -15.77 -8.14 10.01
N CYS A 393 -14.58 -7.56 9.80
CA CYS A 393 -14.44 -6.13 9.48
C CYS A 393 -13.61 -5.85 8.22
N THR A 394 -13.04 -6.86 7.58
CA THR A 394 -12.18 -6.75 6.37
C THR A 394 -12.83 -7.27 5.09
N TYR A 395 -13.80 -8.19 5.17
CA TYR A 395 -14.49 -8.70 3.98
C TYR A 395 -15.32 -7.65 3.23
N ILE A 396 -15.54 -7.86 1.93
CA ILE A 396 -16.35 -6.95 1.10
C ILE A 396 -17.68 -7.62 0.72
N ASN A 397 -17.63 -8.79 0.09
CA ASN A 397 -18.80 -9.59 -0.25
C ASN A 397 -18.59 -11.06 0.11
N ALA A 398 -19.70 -11.77 0.35
CA ALA A 398 -19.64 -13.21 0.58
C ALA A 398 -20.97 -13.92 0.31
N ILE A 399 -20.90 -15.22 0.03
CA ILE A 399 -22.01 -16.15 0.22
C ILE A 399 -21.60 -17.17 1.28
N GLY A 400 -22.16 -17.07 2.48
CA GLY A 400 -21.78 -17.95 3.55
C GLY A 400 -22.52 -17.71 4.86
N SER A 401 -22.01 -18.36 5.89
CA SER A 401 -22.48 -18.28 7.26
C SER A 401 -21.74 -17.17 8.01
N VAL A 402 -22.39 -16.52 8.97
CA VAL A 402 -21.69 -15.76 10.03
C VAL A 402 -21.89 -16.57 11.30
N GLY A 403 -20.82 -17.18 11.80
CA GLY A 403 -20.97 -18.21 12.82
C GLY A 403 -19.68 -18.60 13.55
N ASN A 404 -19.81 -19.49 14.52
CA ASN A 404 -18.73 -20.10 15.30
C ASN A 404 -17.65 -20.73 14.41
N TRP A 405 -18.05 -21.30 13.27
CA TRP A 405 -17.14 -21.85 12.27
C TRP A 405 -16.19 -20.81 11.65
N HIS A 406 -16.52 -19.53 11.78
CA HIS A 406 -15.67 -18.42 11.40
C HIS A 406 -15.07 -17.79 12.67
N ILE A 407 -15.92 -17.25 13.55
CA ILE A 407 -15.46 -16.39 14.67
C ILE A 407 -14.63 -17.20 15.66
N GLY A 408 -15.11 -18.40 16.00
CA GLY A 408 -14.41 -19.32 16.89
C GLY A 408 -13.11 -19.84 16.29
N ILE A 409 -13.09 -20.19 14.99
CA ILE A 409 -11.86 -20.67 14.33
C ILE A 409 -10.81 -19.56 14.26
N TYR A 410 -11.15 -18.37 13.78
CA TYR A 410 -10.21 -17.24 13.74
C TYR A 410 -9.68 -16.90 15.14
N THR A 411 -10.56 -16.84 16.13
CA THR A 411 -10.16 -16.59 17.52
C THR A 411 -9.17 -17.67 17.97
N ARG A 412 -9.44 -18.96 17.73
CA ARG A 412 -8.54 -20.05 18.13
C ARG A 412 -7.24 -20.12 17.33
N ILE A 413 -7.22 -19.67 16.08
CA ILE A 413 -5.98 -19.47 15.31
C ILE A 413 -5.12 -18.39 15.98
N LEU A 414 -5.72 -17.26 16.37
CA LEU A 414 -5.02 -16.23 17.15
C LEU A 414 -4.49 -16.81 18.46
N LEU A 415 -5.30 -17.56 19.22
CA LEU A 415 -4.86 -18.17 20.49
C LEU A 415 -3.69 -19.14 20.27
N MET A 416 -3.71 -19.93 19.20
CA MET A 416 -2.62 -20.82 18.81
C MET A 416 -1.35 -20.00 18.52
N PHE A 417 -1.45 -18.93 17.71
CA PHE A 417 -0.31 -18.06 17.43
C PHE A 417 0.25 -17.41 18.70
N LEU A 418 -0.60 -16.96 19.63
CA LEU A 418 -0.14 -16.37 20.88
C LEU A 418 0.58 -17.39 21.78
N LEU A 419 0.11 -18.64 21.86
CA LEU A 419 0.67 -19.66 22.74
C LEU A 419 1.89 -20.38 22.18
N ASP A 420 1.97 -20.59 20.86
CA ASP A 420 3.00 -21.42 20.25
C ASP A 420 3.78 -20.63 19.18
N PRO A 421 4.99 -20.14 19.48
CA PRO A 421 5.82 -19.40 18.54
C PRO A 421 6.13 -20.16 17.23
N LEU A 422 6.20 -21.49 17.26
CA LEU A 422 6.47 -22.31 16.06
C LEU A 422 5.29 -22.35 15.09
N THR A 423 4.10 -21.96 15.57
CA THR A 423 2.90 -21.89 14.74
C THR A 423 2.73 -20.52 14.07
N ARG A 424 3.43 -19.47 14.51
CA ARG A 424 3.29 -18.11 13.97
C ARG A 424 3.83 -18.05 12.53
N PRO A 425 3.05 -17.57 11.55
CA PRO A 425 3.56 -17.38 10.20
C PRO A 425 4.48 -16.15 10.18
N ARG A 426 5.57 -16.22 9.40
CA ARG A 426 6.40 -15.04 9.10
C ARG A 426 5.73 -14.13 8.07
N PRO A 427 6.05 -12.83 8.05
CA PRO A 427 5.51 -11.89 7.05
C PRO A 427 5.66 -12.39 5.61
N TRP A 428 6.81 -13.00 5.29
CA TRP A 428 7.03 -13.59 3.96
C TRP A 428 6.02 -14.69 3.63
N TRP A 429 5.82 -15.67 4.52
CA TRP A 429 4.85 -16.76 4.31
C TRP A 429 3.42 -16.25 4.15
N THR A 430 3.02 -15.27 4.96
CA THR A 430 1.71 -14.63 4.82
C THR A 430 1.54 -13.90 3.49
N LYS A 431 2.57 -13.16 3.04
CA LYS A 431 2.57 -12.44 1.76
C LYS A 431 2.54 -13.43 0.58
N CYS A 432 3.34 -14.49 0.61
CA CYS A 432 3.32 -15.55 -0.38
C CYS A 432 1.95 -16.23 -0.48
N TRP A 433 1.27 -16.48 0.64
CA TRP A 433 -0.09 -17.02 0.62
C TRP A 433 -1.09 -16.06 -0.02
N ILE A 434 -0.97 -14.75 0.26
CA ILE A 434 -1.80 -13.70 -0.36
C ILE A 434 -1.58 -13.69 -1.87
N ASP A 435 -0.33 -13.71 -2.32
CA ASP A 435 0.03 -13.63 -3.73
C ASP A 435 -0.33 -14.93 -4.48
N MET A 436 -0.19 -16.09 -3.85
CA MET A 436 -0.72 -17.36 -4.36
C MET A 436 -2.24 -17.29 -4.55
N THR A 437 -2.98 -16.76 -3.57
CA THR A 437 -4.44 -16.64 -3.66
C THR A 437 -4.85 -15.67 -4.78
N ARG A 438 -4.11 -14.57 -4.97
CA ARG A 438 -4.30 -13.66 -6.11
C ARG A 438 -4.06 -14.34 -7.45
N LEU A 439 -3.03 -15.16 -7.55
CA LEU A 439 -2.74 -15.93 -8.75
C LEU A 439 -3.85 -16.94 -9.04
N LEU A 440 -4.29 -17.70 -8.04
CA LEU A 440 -5.40 -18.66 -8.16
C LEU A 440 -6.72 -18.01 -8.59
N LYS A 441 -6.92 -16.75 -8.22
CA LYS A 441 -8.12 -15.96 -8.54
C LYS A 441 -7.87 -14.87 -9.59
N HIS A 442 -6.81 -14.99 -10.38
CA HIS A 442 -6.48 -13.96 -11.38
C HIS A 442 -7.57 -13.83 -12.47
N PHE A 443 -8.30 -14.91 -12.75
CA PHE A 443 -9.44 -14.92 -13.66
C PHE A 443 -10.78 -14.56 -13.00
N SER A 444 -10.77 -14.22 -11.70
CA SER A 444 -11.98 -13.76 -11.03
C SER A 444 -12.44 -12.42 -11.63
N PRO A 445 -13.76 -12.22 -11.84
CA PRO A 445 -14.29 -10.90 -12.20
C PRO A 445 -14.17 -9.87 -11.07
N THR A 446 -13.85 -10.30 -9.84
CA THR A 446 -13.67 -9.45 -8.65
C THR A 446 -12.24 -9.56 -8.11
N GLY A 447 -11.81 -8.66 -7.23
CA GLY A 447 -10.54 -8.83 -6.53
C GLY A 447 -10.50 -10.16 -5.75
N ALA A 448 -9.33 -10.77 -5.62
CA ALA A 448 -9.17 -12.11 -5.03
C ALA A 448 -9.78 -12.26 -3.63
N PHE A 449 -9.80 -11.17 -2.85
CA PHE A 449 -10.36 -11.12 -1.50
C PHE A 449 -11.63 -10.26 -1.40
N ASP A 450 -12.18 -9.79 -2.52
CA ASP A 450 -13.39 -8.96 -2.54
C ASP A 450 -14.65 -9.82 -2.38
N PHE A 451 -14.59 -11.07 -2.81
CA PHE A 451 -15.65 -12.05 -2.66
C PHE A 451 -15.07 -13.39 -2.20
N PHE A 452 -15.76 -14.05 -1.27
CA PHE A 452 -15.46 -15.43 -0.89
C PHE A 452 -16.74 -16.21 -0.59
N THR A 453 -16.62 -17.52 -0.61
CA THR A 453 -17.66 -18.45 -0.16
C THR A 453 -17.23 -19.18 1.09
N TYR A 454 -18.18 -19.71 1.85
CA TYR A 454 -17.83 -20.35 3.11
C TYR A 454 -16.93 -21.58 2.94
N LEU A 455 -17.07 -22.34 1.85
CA LEU A 455 -16.20 -23.48 1.60
C LEU A 455 -14.76 -23.06 1.23
N GLU A 456 -14.58 -21.97 0.50
CA GLU A 456 -13.25 -21.38 0.26
C GLU A 456 -12.60 -20.96 1.59
N LEU A 457 -13.37 -20.34 2.49
CA LEU A 457 -12.90 -19.96 3.82
C LEU A 457 -12.45 -21.17 4.65
N VAL A 458 -13.23 -22.26 4.65
CA VAL A 458 -12.87 -23.51 5.33
C VAL A 458 -11.59 -24.09 4.74
N TRP A 459 -11.44 -24.07 3.41
CA TRP A 459 -10.21 -24.47 2.74
C TRP A 459 -9.02 -23.62 3.19
N TRP A 460 -9.16 -22.31 3.36
CA TRP A 460 -8.09 -21.46 3.90
C TRP A 460 -7.67 -21.85 5.31
N PHE A 461 -8.61 -22.21 6.18
CA PHE A 461 -8.30 -22.72 7.53
C PHE A 461 -7.56 -24.05 7.49
N VAL A 462 -8.01 -24.98 6.64
CA VAL A 462 -7.33 -26.26 6.44
C VAL A 462 -5.91 -26.04 5.92
N PHE A 463 -5.74 -25.15 4.94
CA PHE A 463 -4.42 -24.79 4.43
C PHE A 463 -3.52 -24.23 5.54
N CYS A 464 -4.04 -23.30 6.36
CA CYS A 464 -3.30 -22.72 7.48
C CYS A 464 -2.77 -23.80 8.42
N VAL A 465 -3.59 -24.77 8.81
CA VAL A 465 -3.17 -25.84 9.72
C VAL A 465 -2.26 -26.86 9.02
N ALA A 466 -2.56 -27.24 7.78
CA ALA A 466 -1.87 -28.32 7.08
C ALA A 466 -0.43 -27.95 6.69
N ILE A 467 -0.18 -26.70 6.26
CA ILE A 467 1.10 -26.30 5.68
C ILE A 467 2.26 -26.25 6.68
N ASN A 468 1.98 -26.06 7.97
CA ASN A 468 3.00 -26.02 9.02
C ASN A 468 2.79 -27.22 9.98
N PRO A 469 3.74 -28.17 10.06
CA PRO A 469 3.59 -29.38 10.87
C PRO A 469 3.45 -29.10 12.37
N PHE A 470 3.99 -27.98 12.88
CA PHE A 470 3.81 -27.58 14.28
C PHE A 470 2.36 -27.22 14.61
N ARG A 471 1.53 -26.93 13.60
CA ARG A 471 0.09 -26.65 13.79
C ARG A 471 -0.76 -27.93 13.86
N TRP A 472 -0.24 -29.09 13.47
CA TRP A 472 -1.04 -30.33 13.43
C TRP A 472 -1.52 -30.76 14.81
N LYS A 473 -0.68 -30.62 15.84
CA LYS A 473 -1.08 -30.85 17.24
C LYS A 473 -2.26 -29.96 17.66
N TRP A 474 -2.35 -28.75 17.09
CA TRP A 474 -3.40 -27.78 17.37
C TRP A 474 -4.68 -27.99 16.54
N ALA A 475 -4.72 -28.90 15.56
CA ALA A 475 -5.83 -29.03 14.61
C ALA A 475 -7.20 -29.22 15.29
N LEU A 476 -7.31 -30.17 16.24
CA LEU A 476 -8.56 -30.41 16.97
C LEU A 476 -9.01 -29.19 17.79
N PHE A 477 -8.05 -28.46 18.36
CA PHE A 477 -8.33 -27.23 19.08
C PHE A 477 -8.81 -26.13 18.13
N VAL A 478 -8.12 -25.87 17.03
CA VAL A 478 -8.47 -24.80 16.08
C VAL A 478 -9.87 -25.02 15.49
N PHE A 479 -10.17 -26.22 14.99
CA PHE A 479 -11.44 -26.51 14.33
C PHE A 479 -12.62 -26.68 15.30
N PHE A 480 -12.41 -27.33 16.45
CA PHE A 480 -13.51 -27.74 17.34
C PHE A 480 -13.47 -27.12 18.73
N GLY A 481 -12.36 -26.50 19.13
CA GLY A 481 -12.15 -25.97 20.48
C GLY A 481 -11.85 -27.05 21.53
N ILE A 482 -11.54 -28.28 21.10
CA ILE A 482 -11.37 -29.44 21.97
C ILE A 482 -9.87 -29.75 22.18
N GLY A 483 -9.51 -30.24 23.37
CA GLY A 483 -8.21 -30.87 23.60
C GLY A 483 -7.01 -29.92 23.73
N ARG A 484 -7.23 -28.63 24.05
CA ARG A 484 -6.19 -27.59 24.20
C ARG A 484 -5.03 -27.98 25.13
N GLU A 485 -5.30 -28.74 26.20
CA GLU A 485 -4.29 -29.09 27.20
C GLU A 485 -3.16 -29.96 26.64
N GLY A 486 -3.45 -30.84 25.68
CA GLY A 486 -2.46 -31.67 25.01
C GLY A 486 -1.39 -30.84 24.29
N PRO A 487 -1.77 -29.97 23.33
CA PRO A 487 -0.83 -29.09 22.63
C PRO A 487 -0.03 -28.18 23.55
N VAL A 488 -0.65 -27.62 24.60
CA VAL A 488 0.05 -26.78 25.56
C VAL A 488 1.12 -27.56 26.33
N GLY A 489 0.81 -28.78 26.78
CA GLY A 489 1.83 -29.63 27.42
C GLY A 489 2.99 -29.97 26.48
N VAL A 490 2.73 -30.16 25.18
CA VAL A 490 3.80 -30.35 24.18
C VAL A 490 4.64 -29.08 24.02
N VAL A 491 4.01 -27.90 23.96
CA VAL A 491 4.73 -26.62 23.87
C VAL A 491 5.60 -26.38 25.11
N GLU A 492 5.13 -26.69 26.32
CA GLU A 492 5.94 -26.57 27.54
C GLU A 492 7.19 -27.46 27.51
N VAL A 493 7.10 -28.64 26.90
CA VAL A 493 8.27 -29.53 26.70
C VAL A 493 9.20 -28.96 25.64
N GLU A 494 8.67 -28.47 24.51
CA GLU A 494 9.44 -27.81 23.45
C GLU A 494 10.18 -26.58 23.99
N ASP A 495 9.52 -25.76 24.84
CA ASP A 495 10.13 -24.60 25.51
C ASP A 495 11.29 -25.00 26.42
N LYS A 496 11.10 -26.04 27.25
CA LYS A 496 12.19 -26.56 28.10
C LYS A 496 13.38 -27.06 27.28
N VAL A 497 13.13 -27.65 26.12
CA VAL A 497 14.20 -28.09 25.19
C VAL A 497 14.86 -26.88 24.54
N ARG A 498 14.09 -25.88 24.10
CA ARG A 498 14.59 -24.62 23.55
C ARG A 498 15.50 -23.88 24.53
N GLU A 499 15.04 -23.68 25.76
CA GLU A 499 15.81 -23.05 26.84
C GLU A 499 17.14 -23.77 27.09
N LYS A 500 17.12 -25.11 27.13
CA LYS A 500 18.35 -25.93 27.27
C LYS A 500 19.32 -25.79 26.10
N LEU A 501 18.83 -25.51 24.91
CA LEU A 501 19.63 -25.28 23.69
C LEU A 501 20.05 -23.80 23.54
N GLY A 502 19.76 -22.95 24.52
CA GLY A 502 19.96 -21.50 24.46
C GLY A 502 18.96 -20.79 23.55
N LEU A 503 18.01 -21.47 22.92
CA LEU A 503 17.03 -20.91 21.99
C LEU A 503 15.93 -20.10 22.71
N THR A 504 16.29 -19.08 23.46
CA THR A 504 15.32 -18.22 24.15
C THR A 504 14.77 -17.18 23.19
N ASN A 505 13.44 -16.98 23.22
CA ASN A 505 12.80 -15.83 22.61
C ASN A 505 13.42 -14.56 23.19
N GLY A 506 14.20 -13.83 22.40
CA GLY A 506 14.54 -12.46 22.72
C GLY A 506 13.26 -11.64 22.88
N ILE A 507 13.29 -10.65 23.76
CA ILE A 507 12.18 -9.71 24.02
C ILE A 507 11.76 -8.94 22.75
N LYS A 508 12.63 -8.90 21.72
CA LYS A 508 12.35 -8.40 20.37
C LYS A 508 11.87 -9.53 19.44
N GLY A 509 10.71 -9.36 18.80
CA GLY A 509 10.21 -10.29 17.76
C GLY A 509 8.99 -11.15 18.14
N ARG A 510 8.11 -10.69 19.07
CA ARG A 510 6.89 -11.44 19.44
C ARG A 510 5.98 -11.78 18.25
N ASP A 511 6.00 -10.97 17.21
CA ASP A 511 5.22 -11.17 15.99
C ASP A 511 5.98 -11.95 14.88
N GLU A 512 7.20 -12.42 15.14
CA GLU A 512 8.01 -13.18 14.18
C GLU A 512 7.92 -14.70 14.39
N GLY A 513 7.70 -15.48 13.32
CA GLY A 513 7.69 -16.94 13.36
C GLY A 513 9.09 -17.58 13.42
N MET A 514 9.20 -18.81 13.94
CA MET A 514 10.46 -19.57 14.03
C MET A 514 10.45 -20.82 13.13
N ASP A 515 11.33 -20.88 12.12
CA ASP A 515 11.42 -22.02 11.17
C ASP A 515 12.64 -22.95 11.41
N SER A 516 13.55 -22.65 12.36
CA SER A 516 14.71 -23.51 12.64
C SER A 516 15.24 -23.34 14.05
N LEU A 517 15.70 -24.45 14.66
CA LEU A 517 16.52 -24.49 15.87
C LEU A 517 17.88 -23.81 15.56
N LYS A 518 17.94 -22.48 15.55
CA LYS A 518 19.21 -21.74 15.41
C LYS A 518 19.66 -21.28 16.80
N PRO A 519 20.70 -21.88 17.41
CA PRO A 519 21.15 -21.55 18.77
C PRO A 519 21.24 -20.03 18.93
N SER A 520 20.74 -19.49 20.05
CA SER A 520 20.96 -18.07 20.33
C SER A 520 22.46 -17.82 20.27
N MET A 521 22.89 -16.86 19.47
CA MET A 521 24.21 -16.30 19.67
C MET A 521 24.19 -15.53 21.01
N PRO A 522 25.17 -15.75 21.89
CA PRO A 522 25.30 -14.95 23.10
C PRO A 522 25.45 -13.48 22.71
N THR A 523 24.97 -12.61 23.59
CA THR A 523 25.03 -11.15 23.48
C THR A 523 26.36 -10.64 22.94
N GLU A 524 26.27 -9.67 22.01
CA GLU A 524 27.35 -8.91 21.40
C GLU A 524 28.29 -8.31 22.46
N SER A 525 29.30 -9.06 22.87
CA SER A 525 30.48 -8.49 23.53
C SER A 525 31.78 -9.23 23.20
N GLY A 526 31.81 -10.01 22.13
CA GLY A 526 33.06 -10.54 21.59
C GLY A 526 32.82 -11.61 20.55
N LEU A 527 32.98 -11.27 19.27
CA LEU A 527 33.37 -12.14 18.15
C LEU A 527 33.25 -11.33 16.84
N SER A 528 34.29 -10.56 16.53
CA SER A 528 34.54 -10.03 15.19
C SER A 528 35.38 -11.04 14.38
N ASP A 529 35.23 -10.96 13.06
CA ASP A 529 36.21 -11.31 12.03
C ASP A 529 36.14 -12.66 11.28
N ALA A 530 35.36 -13.67 11.68
CA ALA A 530 35.39 -14.98 10.98
C ALA A 530 34.27 -15.26 9.95
N ASN A 531 33.15 -14.53 9.96
CA ASN A 531 31.99 -14.86 9.10
C ASN A 531 32.03 -14.24 7.70
N GLY A 532 32.89 -13.25 7.45
CA GLY A 532 33.02 -12.60 6.13
C GLY A 532 33.75 -13.44 5.10
N GLU A 533 34.79 -14.18 5.52
CA GLU A 533 35.63 -14.99 4.63
C GLU A 533 34.91 -16.25 4.13
N ILE A 534 34.09 -16.87 4.99
CA ILE A 534 33.38 -18.13 4.66
C ILE A 534 32.24 -17.88 3.66
N ILE A 535 31.58 -16.73 3.74
CA ILE A 535 30.50 -16.35 2.81
C ILE A 535 31.10 -15.94 1.45
N MET A 536 32.23 -15.22 1.42
CA MET A 536 32.93 -14.89 0.18
C MET A 536 33.48 -16.14 -0.52
N ALA A 537 34.08 -17.07 0.23
CA ALA A 537 34.58 -18.33 -0.34
C ALA A 537 33.46 -19.19 -0.94
N ALA A 538 32.29 -19.28 -0.28
CA ALA A 538 31.15 -20.02 -0.83
C ALA A 538 30.54 -19.36 -2.08
N TYR A 539 30.59 -18.02 -2.17
CA TYR A 539 30.06 -17.26 -3.30
C TYR A 539 31.02 -17.27 -4.51
N ASP A 540 32.33 -17.21 -4.26
CA ASP A 540 33.37 -17.30 -5.28
C ASP A 540 33.32 -18.65 -6.02
N ILE A 541 33.11 -19.75 -5.28
CA ILE A 541 33.00 -21.11 -5.83
C ILE A 541 31.79 -21.23 -6.79
N THR A 542 30.62 -20.70 -6.42
CA THR A 542 29.44 -20.70 -7.31
C THR A 542 29.61 -19.80 -8.53
N SER A 543 30.31 -18.66 -8.39
CA SER A 543 30.55 -17.74 -9.51
C SER A 543 31.53 -18.29 -10.56
N GLU A 544 32.42 -19.19 -10.15
CA GLU A 544 33.41 -19.82 -11.03
C GLU A 544 32.76 -20.94 -11.86
N GLU A 545 31.85 -21.72 -11.27
CA GLU A 545 31.02 -22.69 -12.00
C GLU A 545 30.17 -22.01 -13.08
N ASP A 546 29.47 -20.92 -12.75
CA ASP A 546 28.62 -20.20 -13.71
C ASP A 546 29.42 -19.57 -14.86
N ARG A 547 30.61 -19.04 -14.57
CA ARG A 547 31.55 -18.53 -15.60
C ARG A 547 32.06 -19.65 -16.49
N ASN A 548 32.39 -20.80 -15.93
CA ASN A 548 32.84 -21.97 -16.68
C ASN A 548 31.73 -22.53 -17.57
N ILE A 549 30.47 -22.47 -17.13
CA ILE A 549 29.30 -22.82 -17.95
C ILE A 549 29.13 -21.83 -19.11
N ALA A 550 29.16 -20.52 -18.87
CA ALA A 550 29.03 -19.51 -19.92
C ALA A 550 30.16 -19.60 -20.97
N ARG A 551 31.40 -19.82 -20.50
CA ARG A 551 32.57 -20.03 -21.36
C ARG A 551 32.46 -21.33 -22.15
N GLY A 552 32.00 -22.41 -21.51
CA GLY A 552 31.76 -23.71 -22.15
C GLY A 552 30.69 -23.64 -23.23
N VAL A 553 29.59 -22.92 -22.99
CA VAL A 553 28.51 -22.68 -23.96
C VAL A 553 29.02 -21.86 -25.15
N SER A 554 29.78 -20.79 -24.91
CA SER A 554 30.37 -19.98 -25.99
C SER A 554 31.31 -20.80 -26.88
N ILE A 555 32.21 -21.58 -26.27
CA ILE A 555 33.15 -22.44 -27.00
C ILE A 555 32.38 -23.53 -27.78
N ALA A 556 31.39 -24.18 -27.16
CA ALA A 556 30.58 -25.18 -27.84
C ALA A 556 29.83 -24.62 -29.05
N LEU A 557 29.28 -23.40 -28.95
CA LEU A 557 28.60 -22.72 -30.05
C LEU A 557 29.56 -22.35 -31.19
N GLU A 558 30.78 -21.90 -30.90
CA GLU A 558 31.79 -21.60 -31.91
C GLU A 558 32.31 -22.86 -32.62
N THR A 559 32.48 -23.95 -31.87
CA THR A 559 33.02 -25.21 -32.40
C THR A 559 31.98 -26.02 -33.18
N SER A 560 30.69 -25.70 -33.03
CA SER A 560 29.57 -26.42 -33.66
C SER A 560 29.43 -26.21 -35.18
N GLY A 561 30.23 -25.33 -35.80
CA GLY A 561 30.18 -25.06 -37.24
C GLY A 561 28.94 -24.27 -37.72
N LEU A 562 28.06 -23.88 -36.80
CA LEU A 562 26.90 -22.99 -37.01
C LEU A 562 27.19 -21.49 -37.31
N PRO A 563 28.42 -20.92 -37.20
CA PRO A 563 28.64 -19.49 -37.50
C PRO A 563 28.40 -19.06 -38.95
N SER A 564 28.17 -20.00 -39.88
CA SER A 564 27.92 -19.71 -41.30
C SER A 564 26.45 -19.41 -41.64
N VAL A 565 25.53 -19.50 -40.67
CA VAL A 565 24.10 -19.19 -40.88
C VAL A 565 23.81 -17.75 -40.45
N SER A 566 23.45 -16.89 -41.40
CA SER A 566 23.23 -15.45 -41.19
C SER A 566 22.05 -15.17 -40.23
N GLY A 567 22.36 -14.78 -39.00
CA GLY A 567 21.38 -14.29 -38.03
C GLY A 567 22.05 -13.53 -36.88
N ASP A 568 21.67 -12.26 -36.72
CA ASP A 568 22.20 -11.32 -35.71
C ASP A 568 22.11 -11.87 -34.27
N TYR A 569 21.14 -12.74 -34.04
CA TYR A 569 20.85 -13.34 -32.74
C TYR A 569 21.93 -14.34 -32.27
N LEU A 570 22.48 -15.16 -33.18
CA LEU A 570 23.48 -16.18 -32.82
C LEU A 570 24.84 -15.53 -32.53
N GLN A 571 25.22 -14.54 -33.33
CA GLN A 571 26.39 -13.69 -33.11
C GLN A 571 26.29 -12.93 -31.79
N ARG A 572 25.09 -12.43 -31.44
CA ARG A 572 24.82 -11.80 -30.15
C ARG A 572 24.94 -12.77 -28.98
N LEU A 573 24.41 -13.98 -29.09
CA LEU A 573 24.55 -15.03 -28.08
C LEU A 573 26.01 -15.44 -27.82
N ILE A 574 26.82 -15.55 -28.88
CA ILE A 574 28.26 -15.83 -28.75
C ILE A 574 28.97 -14.66 -28.08
N ARG A 575 28.64 -13.41 -28.45
CA ARG A 575 29.20 -12.20 -27.82
C ARG A 575 28.82 -12.08 -26.35
N ASP A 576 27.57 -12.33 -26.01
CA ASP A 576 27.04 -12.28 -24.65
C ASP A 576 27.68 -13.41 -23.81
N GLY A 577 27.84 -14.61 -24.38
CA GLY A 577 28.54 -15.73 -23.74
C GLY A 577 30.02 -15.45 -23.44
N LYS A 578 30.73 -14.79 -24.37
CA LYS A 578 32.12 -14.33 -24.13
C LYS A 578 32.18 -13.23 -23.06
N SER A 579 31.30 -12.24 -23.16
CA SER A 579 31.22 -11.14 -22.20
C SER A 579 30.92 -11.65 -20.78
N LEU A 580 30.10 -12.68 -20.64
CA LEU A 580 29.79 -13.32 -19.35
C LEU A 580 30.94 -14.22 -18.86
N GLY A 581 31.67 -14.87 -19.76
CA GLY A 581 32.85 -15.68 -19.42
C GLY A 581 34.08 -14.86 -19.01
N GLU A 582 34.16 -13.60 -19.43
CA GLU A 582 35.20 -12.63 -19.06
C GLU A 582 34.76 -11.67 -17.93
N PHE A 583 33.52 -11.79 -17.47
CA PHE A 583 32.97 -10.92 -16.43
C PHE A 583 33.61 -11.21 -15.07
N GLU A 584 34.36 -10.25 -14.52
CA GLU A 584 34.79 -10.27 -13.13
C GLU A 584 33.67 -9.73 -12.23
N VAL A 585 33.26 -10.53 -11.24
CA VAL A 585 32.29 -10.09 -10.24
C VAL A 585 32.98 -9.08 -9.32
N SER A 586 32.92 -7.79 -9.66
CA SER A 586 33.13 -6.76 -8.65
C SER A 586 31.86 -6.74 -7.79
N SER A 587 31.94 -7.17 -6.54
CA SER A 587 30.89 -6.93 -5.55
C SER A 587 30.93 -5.46 -5.12
N THR A 588 30.86 -4.54 -6.10
CA THR A 588 30.90 -3.12 -5.82
C THR A 588 29.62 -2.71 -5.11
N ARG A 589 29.77 -1.91 -4.05
CA ARG A 589 28.64 -1.33 -3.31
C ARG A 589 28.57 0.15 -3.58
N THR A 590 27.47 0.61 -4.16
CA THR A 590 27.26 2.00 -4.51
C THR A 590 26.60 2.73 -3.34
N ILE A 591 27.28 3.76 -2.83
CA ILE A 591 26.80 4.66 -1.80
C ILE A 591 26.44 6.00 -2.45
N ALA A 592 25.15 6.30 -2.51
CA ALA A 592 24.65 7.59 -2.98
C ALA A 592 24.79 8.65 -1.88
N VAL A 593 25.37 9.79 -2.20
CA VAL A 593 25.51 10.93 -1.28
C VAL A 593 24.57 12.06 -1.74
N LEU A 594 23.59 12.38 -0.90
CA LEU A 594 22.57 13.40 -1.13
C LEU A 594 22.70 14.51 -0.10
N GLY A 595 22.38 15.74 -0.47
CA GLY A 595 22.34 16.87 0.45
C GLY A 595 21.88 18.14 -0.27
N GLY A 596 21.31 19.07 0.49
CA GLY A 596 21.01 20.41 -0.04
C GLY A 596 22.29 21.17 -0.39
N SER A 597 22.16 22.21 -1.21
CA SER A 597 23.28 23.11 -1.47
C SER A 597 23.73 23.75 -0.16
N GLY A 598 25.03 23.65 0.13
CA GLY A 598 25.61 24.17 1.37
C GLY A 598 25.44 23.28 2.61
N GLU A 599 25.07 22.00 2.47
CA GLU A 599 24.94 21.07 3.61
C GLU A 599 26.23 20.28 3.90
N GLY A 600 27.33 20.54 3.19
CA GLY A 600 28.63 19.86 3.37
C GLY A 600 28.82 18.56 2.59
N LYS A 601 28.00 18.29 1.57
CA LYS A 601 28.06 17.08 0.71
C LYS A 601 29.44 16.89 0.07
N SER A 602 29.91 17.88 -0.69
CA SER A 602 31.19 17.80 -1.39
C SER A 602 32.37 17.72 -0.42
N SER A 603 32.30 18.41 0.73
CA SER A 603 33.31 18.34 1.79
C SER A 603 33.42 16.93 2.39
N LEU A 604 32.28 16.25 2.60
CA LEU A 604 32.26 14.86 3.07
C LEU A 604 32.92 13.93 2.03
N ILE A 605 32.55 14.07 0.76
CA ILE A 605 33.11 13.24 -0.32
C ILE A 605 34.63 13.42 -0.41
N ASN A 606 35.12 14.66 -0.44
CA ASN A 606 36.55 14.95 -0.47
C ASN A 606 37.29 14.36 0.73
N SER A 607 36.68 14.41 1.91
CA SER A 607 37.25 13.85 3.15
C SER A 607 37.34 12.32 3.10
N LEU A 608 36.30 11.65 2.58
CA LEU A 608 36.28 10.19 2.44
C LEU A 608 37.29 9.70 1.39
N LEU A 609 37.42 10.44 0.29
CA LEU A 609 38.34 10.11 -0.79
C LEU A 609 39.80 10.43 -0.43
N GLY A 610 40.05 11.31 0.56
CA GLY A 610 41.39 11.79 0.87
C GLY A 610 42.01 12.64 -0.26
N PHE A 611 41.18 13.10 -1.21
CA PHE A 611 41.58 13.88 -2.37
C PHE A 611 40.86 15.23 -2.32
N PRO A 612 41.50 16.32 -1.83
CA PRO A 612 40.87 17.62 -1.68
C PRO A 612 40.37 18.19 -3.02
N ASP A 613 39.24 18.89 -2.96
CA ASP A 613 38.65 19.66 -4.08
C ASP A 613 38.26 18.83 -5.34
N ILE A 614 38.19 17.50 -5.26
CA ILE A 614 37.76 16.64 -6.38
C ILE A 614 36.24 16.67 -6.60
N ALA A 615 35.46 16.70 -5.52
CA ALA A 615 34.06 17.08 -5.52
C ALA A 615 33.98 18.57 -5.19
N LYS A 616 33.52 19.40 -6.14
CA LYS A 616 33.46 20.86 -5.93
C LYS A 616 32.29 21.26 -5.03
N SER A 617 32.54 22.19 -4.11
CA SER A 617 31.54 22.87 -3.28
C SER A 617 31.26 24.27 -3.86
N GLY A 618 30.01 24.56 -4.22
CA GLY A 618 29.62 25.90 -4.69
C GLY A 618 29.33 26.85 -3.54
N ASP A 619 29.84 28.08 -3.62
CA ASP A 619 29.59 29.10 -2.61
C ASP A 619 28.30 29.91 -2.87
N THR A 620 27.63 29.75 -4.01
CA THR A 620 26.46 30.60 -4.37
C THR A 620 25.08 29.95 -4.20
N GLY A 621 24.99 28.70 -3.74
CA GLY A 621 23.70 28.00 -3.66
C GLY A 621 23.20 27.46 -5.00
N ALA A 622 23.96 27.62 -6.10
CA ALA A 622 23.70 26.91 -7.35
C ALA A 622 23.99 25.41 -7.19
N ALA A 623 23.24 24.56 -7.91
CA ALA A 623 23.53 23.13 -7.96
C ALA A 623 24.83 22.91 -8.74
N CYS A 624 25.90 22.48 -8.04
CA CYS A 624 27.19 22.16 -8.67
C CYS A 624 27.22 20.78 -9.33
N THR A 625 26.25 19.92 -9.00
CA THR A 625 26.12 18.55 -9.51
C THR A 625 24.84 18.48 -10.35
N SER A 626 24.93 18.62 -11.67
CA SER A 626 23.78 18.48 -12.59
C SER A 626 23.63 17.04 -13.13
N VAL A 627 24.71 16.25 -13.04
CA VAL A 627 24.81 14.87 -13.56
C VAL A 627 25.39 13.99 -12.45
N VAL A 628 24.94 12.75 -12.37
CA VAL A 628 25.48 11.76 -11.43
C VAL A 628 26.98 11.56 -11.67
N THR A 629 27.78 11.74 -10.63
CA THR A 629 29.24 11.59 -10.68
C THR A 629 29.69 10.48 -9.74
N GLU A 630 30.22 9.39 -10.27
CA GLU A 630 30.74 8.24 -9.51
C GLU A 630 32.24 8.36 -9.32
N TYR A 631 32.70 8.15 -8.09
CA TYR A 631 34.12 7.98 -7.76
C TYR A 631 34.43 6.50 -7.58
N ARG A 632 35.37 5.98 -8.38
CA ARG A 632 35.73 4.57 -8.48
C ARG A 632 37.23 4.36 -8.26
N LEU A 633 37.61 3.17 -7.81
CA LEU A 633 39.02 2.81 -7.66
C LEU A 633 39.67 2.69 -9.04
N LYS A 634 40.89 3.21 -9.18
CA LYS A 634 41.71 2.97 -10.37
C LYS A 634 42.01 1.49 -10.57
N THR A 635 42.09 1.08 -11.83
CA THR A 635 42.52 -0.26 -12.26
C THR A 635 43.91 -0.20 -12.89
N ALA A 636 44.51 -1.37 -13.17
CA ALA A 636 45.84 -1.47 -13.79
C ALA A 636 45.94 -0.75 -15.16
N ASN A 637 44.81 -0.50 -15.82
CA ASN A 637 44.74 0.21 -17.11
C ASN A 637 44.77 1.74 -16.96
N HIS A 638 44.78 2.28 -15.73
CA HIS A 638 44.72 3.71 -15.45
C HIS A 638 46.08 4.25 -14.98
N GLU A 639 46.90 4.73 -15.91
CA GLU A 639 48.25 5.24 -15.61
C GLU A 639 48.23 6.63 -14.94
N ALA A 640 47.40 7.55 -15.42
CA ALA A 640 47.34 8.94 -14.93
C ALA A 640 46.70 9.09 -13.54
N PRO A 641 47.05 10.11 -12.73
CA PRO A 641 46.54 10.28 -11.36
C PRO A 641 45.00 10.27 -11.25
N ILE A 642 44.32 10.87 -12.23
CA ILE A 642 42.86 10.87 -12.36
C ILE A 642 42.52 10.47 -13.80
N THR A 643 41.58 9.53 -13.94
CA THR A 643 40.94 9.23 -15.24
C THR A 643 39.45 9.54 -15.15
N MET A 644 38.91 10.17 -16.19
CA MET A 644 37.50 10.51 -16.31
C MET A 644 36.90 9.78 -17.49
N GLU A 645 35.73 9.20 -17.28
CA GLU A 645 34.91 8.64 -18.33
C GLU A 645 33.51 9.26 -18.24
N VAL A 646 33.00 9.79 -19.35
CA VAL A 646 31.67 10.34 -19.45
C VAL A 646 30.87 9.51 -20.43
N GLU A 647 29.70 9.04 -19.98
CA GLU A 647 28.76 8.31 -20.82
C GLU A 647 27.57 9.23 -21.13
N TYR A 648 27.23 9.37 -22.39
CA TYR A 648 26.12 10.21 -22.87
C TYR A 648 25.31 9.48 -23.93
N LEU A 649 24.11 9.98 -24.21
CA LEU A 649 23.19 9.35 -25.15
C LEU A 649 23.75 9.41 -26.57
N SER A 650 23.75 8.25 -27.23
CA SER A 650 24.01 8.15 -28.66
C SER A 650 22.96 8.94 -29.46
N THR A 651 23.24 9.23 -30.73
CA THR A 651 22.29 9.98 -31.59
C THR A 651 20.91 9.33 -31.65
N ALA A 652 20.84 8.00 -31.75
CA ALA A 652 19.56 7.26 -31.76
C ALA A 652 18.82 7.36 -30.40
N GLU A 653 19.53 7.24 -29.29
CA GLU A 653 18.94 7.36 -27.95
C GLU A 653 18.43 8.78 -27.67
N ARG A 654 19.15 9.81 -28.12
CA ARG A 654 18.72 11.21 -28.02
C ARG A 654 17.42 11.45 -28.76
N GLU A 655 17.30 10.96 -29.98
CA GLU A 655 16.07 11.10 -30.78
C GLU A 655 14.86 10.44 -30.11
N LEU A 656 15.05 9.27 -29.51
CA LEU A 656 13.99 8.57 -28.78
C LEU A 656 13.55 9.35 -27.54
N LEU A 657 14.49 9.84 -26.74
CA LEU A 657 14.22 10.65 -25.55
C LEU A 657 13.44 11.92 -25.92
N LEU A 658 13.86 12.62 -26.98
CA LEU A 658 13.21 13.86 -27.43
C LEU A 658 11.75 13.64 -27.86
N LYS A 659 11.47 12.53 -28.54
CA LYS A 659 10.10 12.13 -28.90
C LYS A 659 9.24 11.91 -27.64
N GLU A 660 9.77 11.21 -26.65
CA GLU A 660 9.05 10.94 -25.39
C GLU A 660 8.78 12.22 -24.58
N LEU A 661 9.78 13.11 -24.50
CA LEU A 661 9.65 14.39 -23.81
C LEU A 661 8.59 15.27 -24.47
N LEU A 662 8.62 15.40 -25.80
CA LEU A 662 7.63 16.19 -26.52
C LEU A 662 6.23 15.61 -26.37
N TRP A 663 6.07 14.29 -26.49
CA TRP A 663 4.79 13.61 -26.27
C TRP A 663 4.24 13.86 -24.86
N SER A 664 5.09 13.71 -23.83
CA SER A 664 4.71 13.90 -22.42
C SER A 664 4.36 15.35 -22.10
N PHE A 665 5.05 16.31 -22.73
CA PHE A 665 4.74 17.74 -22.62
C PHE A 665 3.36 18.06 -23.19
N ARG A 666 3.11 17.63 -24.44
CA ARG A 666 1.88 17.92 -25.19
C ARG A 666 0.64 17.22 -24.62
N GLY A 667 0.81 16.06 -23.97
CA GLY A 667 -0.30 15.29 -23.41
C GLY A 667 -1.18 16.03 -22.40
N LEU A 668 -0.66 17.08 -21.74
CA LEU A 668 -1.45 17.93 -20.84
C LEU A 668 -2.45 18.83 -21.59
N TYR A 669 -2.19 19.15 -22.85
CA TYR A 669 -2.93 20.13 -23.63
C TYR A 669 -3.86 19.48 -24.68
N LEU A 670 -4.08 18.17 -24.60
CA LEU A 670 -5.03 17.47 -25.47
C LEU A 670 -6.47 17.68 -24.98
N PRO A 671 -7.47 17.75 -25.88
CA PRO A 671 -8.86 18.11 -25.55
C PRO A 671 -9.53 17.24 -24.46
N ASN A 672 -9.06 16.01 -24.26
CA ASN A 672 -9.63 15.05 -23.30
C ASN A 672 -8.95 15.09 -21.91
N ALA A 673 -7.98 15.98 -21.69
CA ALA A 673 -7.23 16.06 -20.43
C ALA A 673 -8.02 16.74 -19.30
N GLU A 674 -9.09 17.49 -19.63
CA GLU A 674 -9.96 18.23 -18.69
C GLU A 674 -11.37 17.62 -18.56
N ASP A 675 -11.63 16.43 -19.13
CA ASP A 675 -12.92 15.76 -18.97
C ASP A 675 -13.19 15.40 -17.49
N ASP A 676 -14.40 15.71 -17.00
CA ASP A 676 -14.88 15.42 -15.63
C ASP A 676 -14.84 13.92 -15.25
N ASP A 677 -14.59 13.03 -16.21
CA ASP A 677 -14.42 11.58 -16.05
C ASP A 677 -12.97 11.15 -15.74
N VAL A 678 -11.97 12.04 -15.90
CA VAL A 678 -10.58 11.78 -15.52
C VAL A 678 -10.43 12.03 -14.02
N GLY A 679 -10.27 10.96 -13.24
CA GLY A 679 -10.11 11.08 -11.80
C GLY A 679 -8.97 12.03 -11.42
N GLU A 680 -9.14 12.80 -10.33
CA GLU A 680 -8.18 13.83 -9.87
C GLU A 680 -6.73 13.31 -9.75
N SER A 681 -6.54 12.01 -9.53
CA SER A 681 -5.24 11.35 -9.49
C SER A 681 -4.54 11.23 -10.86
N GLU A 682 -5.29 11.10 -11.94
CA GLU A 682 -4.76 10.91 -13.30
C GLU A 682 -4.35 12.24 -13.93
N TYR A 683 -5.15 13.30 -13.75
CA TYR A 683 -4.78 14.67 -14.12
C TYR A 683 -3.47 15.10 -13.45
N LYS A 684 -3.34 14.89 -12.13
CA LYS A 684 -2.10 15.20 -11.37
C LYS A 684 -0.88 14.46 -11.91
N LYS A 685 -1.05 13.23 -12.41
CA LYS A 685 0.04 12.45 -13.01
C LYS A 685 0.45 13.02 -14.37
N THR A 686 -0.50 13.40 -15.21
CA THR A 686 -0.24 14.02 -16.52
C THR A 686 0.42 15.39 -16.37
N LEU A 687 -0.08 16.22 -15.46
CA LEU A 687 0.52 17.51 -15.12
C LEU A 687 1.99 17.36 -14.71
N ARG A 688 2.28 16.43 -13.79
CA ARG A 688 3.65 16.17 -13.33
C ARG A 688 4.58 15.77 -14.47
N LYS A 689 4.15 14.86 -15.34
CA LYS A 689 4.94 14.41 -16.50
C LYS A 689 5.21 15.55 -17.48
N SER A 690 4.23 16.41 -17.73
CA SER A 690 4.40 17.55 -18.63
C SER A 690 5.39 18.58 -18.09
N VAL A 691 5.33 18.89 -16.79
CA VAL A 691 6.30 19.78 -16.12
C VAL A 691 7.72 19.21 -16.18
N GLU A 692 7.89 17.92 -15.86
CA GLU A 692 9.19 17.22 -15.95
C GLU A 692 9.76 17.26 -17.37
N ALA A 693 8.91 17.04 -18.38
CA ALA A 693 9.33 17.05 -19.78
C ALA A 693 9.74 18.45 -20.25
N TRP A 694 9.00 19.49 -19.87
CA TRP A 694 9.33 20.88 -20.19
C TRP A 694 10.68 21.30 -19.60
N SER A 695 10.94 21.00 -18.33
CA SER A 695 12.22 21.34 -17.68
C SER A 695 13.43 20.72 -18.38
N SER A 696 13.31 19.51 -18.92
CA SER A 696 14.37 18.87 -19.72
C SER A 696 14.58 19.55 -21.08
N LEU A 697 13.48 19.87 -21.79
CA LEU A 697 13.53 20.52 -23.10
C LEU A 697 14.09 21.94 -23.00
N GLU A 698 13.69 22.70 -21.98
CA GLU A 698 14.19 24.04 -21.70
C GLU A 698 15.68 24.04 -21.36
N ALA A 699 16.14 23.09 -20.54
CA ALA A 699 17.56 22.94 -20.25
C ALA A 699 18.38 22.51 -21.48
N ALA A 700 17.80 21.74 -22.39
CA ALA A 700 18.47 21.31 -23.62
C ALA A 700 18.53 22.42 -24.68
N PHE A 701 17.44 23.17 -24.90
CA PHE A 701 17.27 24.04 -26.06
C PHE A 701 16.89 25.49 -25.74
N GLY A 702 16.87 25.92 -24.47
CA GLY A 702 16.53 27.30 -24.11
C GLY A 702 17.44 28.37 -24.72
N HIS A 703 18.63 27.97 -25.20
CA HIS A 703 19.56 28.83 -25.92
C HIS A 703 19.26 28.96 -27.43
N GLN A 704 18.41 28.08 -27.98
CA GLN A 704 18.06 28.06 -29.40
C GLN A 704 17.07 29.17 -29.75
N THR A 705 17.33 29.86 -30.86
CA THR A 705 16.47 30.95 -31.32
C THR A 705 15.10 30.41 -31.76
N GLY A 706 14.04 30.91 -31.11
CA GLY A 706 12.66 30.51 -31.40
C GLY A 706 12.12 29.34 -30.57
N PHE A 707 12.91 28.73 -29.69
CA PHE A 707 12.40 27.72 -28.75
C PHE A 707 11.45 28.38 -27.74
N SER A 708 10.19 27.92 -27.69
CA SER A 708 9.17 28.40 -26.76
C SER A 708 8.07 27.36 -26.56
N LYS A 709 7.27 27.50 -25.50
CA LYS A 709 6.08 26.66 -25.30
C LYS A 709 5.10 26.81 -26.47
N ASP A 710 4.89 28.04 -26.92
CA ASP A 710 3.95 28.37 -27.99
C ASP A 710 4.32 27.67 -29.30
N LEU A 711 5.61 27.59 -29.63
CA LEU A 711 6.08 26.84 -30.81
C LEU A 711 5.70 25.36 -30.72
N LEU A 712 5.87 24.73 -29.55
CA LEU A 712 5.58 23.30 -29.36
C LEU A 712 4.06 23.01 -29.25
N MET A 713 3.25 24.03 -29.00
CA MET A 713 1.79 23.95 -28.88
C MET A 713 1.05 24.49 -30.11
N GLN A 714 1.77 25.06 -31.09
CA GLN A 714 1.17 25.78 -32.23
C GLN A 714 0.19 24.94 -33.05
N ASP A 715 0.48 23.64 -33.24
CA ASP A 715 -0.37 22.71 -33.99
C ASP A 715 -0.46 21.34 -33.30
N MET A 716 -1.50 21.11 -32.50
CA MET A 716 -1.70 19.89 -31.69
C MET A 716 -2.14 18.65 -32.50
N SER A 717 -2.15 18.70 -33.83
CA SER A 717 -2.38 17.53 -34.71
C SER A 717 -1.22 16.54 -34.70
N GLU A 718 -1.42 15.36 -35.32
CA GLU A 718 -0.36 14.38 -35.55
C GLU A 718 0.72 14.93 -36.49
N GLU A 719 0.33 15.70 -37.50
CA GLU A 719 1.22 16.38 -38.43
C GLU A 719 2.07 17.45 -37.71
N GLY A 720 1.44 18.26 -36.86
CA GLY A 720 2.15 19.26 -36.06
C GLY A 720 3.09 18.64 -35.02
N LEU A 721 2.77 17.44 -34.50
CA LEU A 721 3.68 16.67 -33.65
C LEU A 721 4.94 16.25 -34.40
N ALA A 722 4.78 15.76 -35.64
CA ALA A 722 5.91 15.37 -36.48
C ALA A 722 6.83 16.56 -36.77
N ILE A 723 6.26 17.71 -37.13
CA ILE A 723 7.03 18.94 -37.40
C ILE A 723 7.81 19.41 -36.16
N ALA A 724 7.14 19.46 -35.00
CA ALA A 724 7.79 19.83 -33.75
C ALA A 724 8.90 18.85 -33.36
N THR A 725 8.68 17.54 -33.59
CA THR A 725 9.68 16.48 -33.36
C THR A 725 10.90 16.66 -34.24
N ASP A 726 10.72 16.88 -35.54
CA ASP A 726 11.82 17.07 -36.48
C ASP A 726 12.65 18.30 -36.12
N ARG A 727 11.99 19.38 -35.67
CA ARG A 727 12.67 20.62 -35.26
C ARG A 727 13.56 20.42 -34.04
N ILE A 728 13.08 19.75 -32.99
CA ILE A 728 13.91 19.51 -31.78
C ILE A 728 15.03 18.49 -32.05
N ILE A 729 14.81 17.51 -32.93
CA ILE A 729 15.84 16.57 -33.36
C ILE A 729 16.93 17.29 -34.15
N GLN A 730 16.55 18.22 -35.03
CA GLN A 730 17.50 19.06 -35.76
C GLN A 730 18.40 19.85 -34.79
N TRP A 731 17.82 20.55 -33.81
CA TRP A 731 18.60 21.28 -32.80
C TRP A 731 19.54 20.38 -31.99
N SER A 732 19.14 19.14 -31.71
CA SER A 732 20.01 18.15 -31.04
C SER A 732 21.21 17.72 -31.90
N ARG A 733 21.06 17.71 -33.24
CA ARG A 733 22.16 17.38 -34.16
C ARG A 733 23.14 18.54 -34.33
N GLU A 734 22.72 19.78 -34.06
CA GLU A 734 23.54 20.99 -34.09
C GLU A 734 24.40 21.18 -32.82
N LEU A 735 24.25 20.30 -31.82
CA LEU A 735 25.04 20.31 -30.59
C LEU A 735 26.50 19.89 -30.85
N HIS A 736 27.43 20.78 -30.49
CA HIS A 736 28.87 20.54 -30.61
C HIS A 736 29.40 19.88 -29.34
N TRP A 737 29.61 18.57 -29.39
CA TRP A 737 30.23 17.81 -28.30
C TRP A 737 31.76 18.00 -28.29
N PRO A 738 32.44 17.81 -27.14
CA PRO A 738 33.90 17.86 -27.07
C PRO A 738 34.59 16.86 -28.02
N ASP A 739 35.78 17.21 -28.52
CA ASP A 739 36.56 16.38 -29.47
C ASP A 739 36.92 14.98 -28.89
N ASP A 740 37.13 13.99 -29.77
CA ASP A 740 37.37 12.56 -29.47
C ASP A 740 36.16 11.78 -28.89
N ALA A 741 34.95 12.30 -29.12
CA ALA A 741 33.67 11.69 -28.75
C ALA A 741 33.24 10.56 -29.71
N ASP A 742 33.85 9.37 -29.61
CA ASP A 742 33.38 8.19 -30.33
C ASP A 742 32.17 7.54 -29.63
N SER A 743 31.02 7.55 -30.30
CA SER A 743 29.89 6.64 -30.01
C SER A 743 29.33 6.63 -28.57
N GLY A 744 29.10 7.80 -27.95
CA GLY A 744 28.37 7.89 -26.67
C GLY A 744 29.25 7.72 -25.42
N LYS A 745 30.57 7.67 -25.59
CA LYS A 745 31.55 7.74 -24.49
C LYS A 745 32.60 8.80 -24.78
N TRP A 746 33.17 9.34 -23.73
CA TRP A 746 34.28 10.28 -23.77
C TRP A 746 35.22 9.96 -22.62
N THR A 747 36.53 9.92 -22.86
CA THR A 747 37.53 9.57 -21.84
C THR A 747 38.68 10.56 -21.87
N SER A 748 39.15 10.98 -20.69
CA SER A 748 40.32 11.86 -20.57
C SER A 748 41.03 11.65 -19.24
N THR A 749 42.22 12.22 -19.11
CA THR A 749 43.05 12.15 -17.89
C THR A 749 43.29 13.54 -17.31
N ALA A 750 43.63 13.60 -16.02
CA ALA A 750 43.99 14.84 -15.35
C ALA A 750 45.03 14.58 -14.25
N ASP A 751 45.90 15.55 -14.01
CA ASP A 751 46.90 15.50 -12.94
C ASP A 751 46.40 16.16 -11.66
N THR A 752 45.39 17.04 -11.77
CA THR A 752 44.84 17.81 -10.64
C THR A 752 43.32 17.80 -10.62
N ALA A 753 42.73 18.00 -9.42
CA ALA A 753 41.29 18.10 -9.26
C ALA A 753 40.68 19.30 -10.02
N ASP A 754 41.44 20.38 -10.23
CA ASP A 754 40.99 21.53 -11.01
C ASP A 754 40.87 21.20 -12.50
N GLU A 755 41.87 20.52 -13.05
CA GLU A 755 41.84 20.06 -14.44
C GLU A 755 40.70 19.03 -14.66
N CYS A 756 40.50 18.11 -13.71
CA CYS A 756 39.40 17.16 -13.75
C CYS A 756 38.04 17.87 -13.83
N TYR A 757 37.85 18.92 -13.03
CA TYR A 757 36.61 19.70 -13.04
C TYR A 757 36.44 20.49 -14.33
N GLU A 758 37.49 21.16 -14.82
CA GLU A 758 37.42 21.95 -16.06
C GLU A 758 36.94 21.08 -17.24
N LYS A 759 37.51 19.88 -17.38
CA LYS A 759 37.13 18.95 -18.45
C LYS A 759 35.73 18.34 -18.28
N THR A 760 35.32 18.00 -17.05
CA THR A 760 33.99 17.40 -16.80
C THR A 760 32.85 18.42 -16.74
N SER A 761 33.15 19.68 -16.40
CA SER A 761 32.14 20.73 -16.21
C SER A 761 31.31 21.03 -17.48
N VAL A 762 31.86 20.77 -18.66
CA VAL A 762 31.15 20.96 -19.94
C VAL A 762 29.89 20.11 -20.00
N PHE A 763 29.97 18.85 -19.55
CA PHE A 763 28.85 17.91 -19.54
C PHE A 763 27.79 18.22 -18.48
N MET A 764 28.10 19.09 -17.52
CA MET A 764 27.17 19.52 -16.47
C MET A 764 26.42 20.82 -16.80
N LYS A 765 26.77 21.49 -17.91
CA LYS A 765 26.11 22.72 -18.37
C LYS A 765 24.76 22.42 -19.01
N ASP A 766 23.83 23.37 -18.87
CA ASP A 766 22.63 23.42 -19.72
C ASP A 766 23.08 23.35 -21.18
N GLN A 767 22.33 22.66 -22.02
CA GLN A 767 22.70 22.07 -23.33
C GLN A 767 23.12 20.60 -23.28
N PHE A 768 23.97 20.17 -22.34
CA PHE A 768 24.58 18.83 -22.38
C PHE A 768 24.09 17.87 -21.29
N TRP A 769 23.82 18.38 -20.08
CA TRP A 769 23.45 17.51 -18.95
C TRP A 769 22.18 16.68 -19.19
N PRO A 770 21.12 17.14 -19.92
CA PRO A 770 19.93 16.31 -20.19
C PRO A 770 20.24 15.07 -21.03
N PHE A 771 21.37 15.07 -21.74
CA PHE A 771 21.83 13.98 -22.59
C PHE A 771 23.02 13.21 -21.99
N THR A 772 23.54 13.63 -20.84
CA THR A 772 24.66 12.97 -20.16
C THR A 772 24.11 11.95 -19.17
N LYS A 773 24.49 10.68 -19.30
CA LYS A 773 24.00 9.59 -18.44
C LYS A 773 24.72 9.60 -17.09
N ILE A 774 26.06 9.60 -17.12
CA ILE A 774 26.88 9.48 -15.92
C ILE A 774 28.32 9.93 -16.18
N ILE A 775 28.97 10.45 -15.14
CA ILE A 775 30.39 10.79 -15.13
C ILE A 775 31.08 9.85 -14.13
N ARG A 776 32.17 9.20 -14.53
CA ARG A 776 32.97 8.31 -13.68
C ARG A 776 34.36 8.88 -13.54
N VAL A 777 34.83 9.00 -12.31
CA VAL A 777 36.15 9.53 -11.95
C VAL A 777 36.91 8.42 -11.21
N TYR A 778 37.99 7.95 -11.81
CA TYR A 778 38.83 6.89 -11.26
C TYR A 778 40.03 7.52 -10.55
N ILE A 779 40.12 7.28 -9.24
CA ILE A 779 41.21 7.78 -8.38
C ILE A 779 41.70 6.71 -7.40
N GLU A 780 42.93 6.89 -6.92
CA GLU A 780 43.49 6.05 -5.85
C GLU A 780 43.03 6.61 -4.50
N ALA A 781 42.11 5.92 -3.83
CA ALA A 781 41.62 6.29 -2.50
C ALA A 781 41.41 5.06 -1.63
N HIS A 782 41.82 5.12 -0.36
CA HIS A 782 41.78 3.97 0.55
C HIS A 782 40.35 3.41 0.72
N VAL A 783 39.34 4.29 0.81
CA VAL A 783 37.93 3.88 0.95
C VAL A 783 37.43 3.06 -0.25
N LEU A 784 37.92 3.37 -1.46
CA LEU A 784 37.48 2.71 -2.70
C LEU A 784 38.12 1.32 -2.88
N LYS A 785 39.22 1.02 -2.17
CA LYS A 785 39.88 -0.31 -2.18
C LYS A 785 38.99 -1.44 -1.67
N SER A 786 37.98 -1.10 -0.89
CA SER A 786 36.99 -2.05 -0.37
C SER A 786 35.91 -2.45 -1.39
N GLY A 787 35.95 -1.91 -2.62
CA GLY A 787 34.90 -2.09 -3.63
C GLY A 787 33.75 -1.09 -3.49
N ILE A 788 33.87 -0.05 -2.65
CA ILE A 788 32.88 1.01 -2.54
C ILE A 788 32.94 1.93 -3.77
N VAL A 789 31.78 2.31 -4.29
CA VAL A 789 31.60 3.39 -5.26
C VAL A 789 30.85 4.52 -4.58
N LEU A 790 31.43 5.73 -4.56
CA LEU A 790 30.74 6.91 -4.03
C LEU A 790 30.07 7.66 -5.18
N ALA A 791 28.75 7.80 -5.14
CA ALA A 791 27.98 8.53 -6.16
C ALA A 791 27.53 9.89 -5.62
N ASP A 792 28.04 10.97 -6.21
CA ASP A 792 27.59 12.34 -5.96
C ASP A 792 26.34 12.65 -6.81
N LEU A 793 25.26 13.06 -6.15
CA LEU A 793 23.96 13.25 -6.78
C LEU A 793 23.45 14.69 -6.64
N PRO A 794 22.66 15.18 -7.63
CA PRO A 794 21.89 16.41 -7.47
C PRO A 794 20.97 16.36 -6.24
N GLY A 795 20.61 17.53 -5.72
CA GLY A 795 19.70 17.61 -4.57
C GLY A 795 18.27 17.24 -4.93
N LEU A 796 17.54 16.56 -4.04
CA LEU A 796 16.11 16.24 -4.25
C LEU A 796 15.16 17.46 -4.24
N HIS A 797 15.69 18.64 -3.92
CA HIS A 797 14.98 19.93 -3.91
C HIS A 797 15.54 20.90 -4.96
N ASP A 798 16.13 20.38 -6.03
CA ASP A 798 16.58 21.17 -7.18
C ASP A 798 15.36 21.84 -7.86
N SER A 799 15.53 23.05 -8.38
CA SER A 799 14.48 23.77 -9.10
C SER A 799 14.15 23.11 -10.44
N ASN A 800 15.10 22.35 -11.01
CA ASN A 800 14.90 21.59 -12.22
C ASN A 800 14.31 20.20 -11.90
N SER A 801 13.03 20.03 -12.21
CA SER A 801 12.27 18.80 -11.95
C SER A 801 12.85 17.54 -12.63
N ALA A 802 13.53 17.69 -13.76
CA ALA A 802 14.16 16.59 -14.46
C ALA A 802 15.44 16.10 -13.77
N ARG A 803 16.22 16.99 -13.12
CA ARG A 803 17.37 16.60 -12.27
C ARG A 803 16.93 15.83 -11.03
N VAL A 804 15.80 16.23 -10.44
CA VAL A 804 15.19 15.51 -9.31
C VAL A 804 14.76 14.10 -9.73
N LYS A 805 14.16 13.96 -10.92
CA LYS A 805 13.77 12.66 -11.47
C LYS A 805 14.98 11.76 -11.74
N ALA A 806 16.01 12.26 -12.41
CA ALA A 806 17.24 11.51 -12.68
C ALA A 806 17.93 11.05 -11.39
N THR A 807 17.96 11.91 -10.37
CA THR A 807 18.44 11.56 -9.03
C THR A 807 17.61 10.41 -8.45
N GLN A 808 16.28 10.54 -8.45
CA GLN A 808 15.38 9.52 -7.92
C GLN A 808 15.53 8.17 -8.63
N ASP A 809 15.67 8.17 -9.96
CA ASP A 809 15.85 6.94 -10.74
C ASP A 809 17.20 6.26 -10.46
N TYR A 810 18.25 7.04 -10.20
CA TYR A 810 19.56 6.51 -9.82
C TYR A 810 19.59 5.95 -8.39
N LEU A 811 18.86 6.57 -7.45
CA LEU A 811 18.74 6.06 -6.07
C LEU A 811 18.18 4.63 -6.02
N LEU A 812 17.31 4.26 -6.97
CA LEU A 812 16.76 2.91 -7.11
C LEU A 812 17.82 1.83 -7.36
N ARG A 813 19.01 2.22 -7.81
CA ARG A 813 20.13 1.32 -8.15
C ARG A 813 21.22 1.29 -7.09
N CYS A 814 21.11 2.11 -6.04
CA CYS A 814 22.13 2.25 -5.00
C CYS A 814 21.92 1.26 -3.86
N ASP A 815 23.02 0.85 -3.21
CA ASP A 815 23.01 -0.06 -2.06
C ASP A 815 22.79 0.67 -0.74
N HIS A 816 23.40 1.86 -0.63
CA HIS A 816 23.33 2.71 0.55
C HIS A 816 23.06 4.15 0.14
N ILE A 817 22.35 4.89 0.99
CA ILE A 817 22.16 6.34 0.83
C ILE A 817 22.67 7.07 2.06
N PHE A 818 23.53 8.04 1.84
CA PHE A 818 23.97 9.03 2.82
C PHE A 818 23.24 10.35 2.57
N VAL A 819 22.41 10.77 3.51
CA VAL A 819 21.74 12.07 3.48
C VAL A 819 22.48 13.04 4.38
N VAL A 820 23.13 14.02 3.78
CA VAL A 820 24.02 14.99 4.43
C VAL A 820 23.22 16.25 4.80
N ALA A 821 23.31 16.64 6.07
CA ALA A 821 22.67 17.84 6.62
C ALA A 821 23.57 18.54 7.65
N ARG A 822 23.38 19.83 7.85
CA ARG A 822 24.05 20.59 8.91
C ARG A 822 23.55 20.16 10.29
N ILE A 823 24.48 19.84 11.17
CA ILE A 823 24.20 19.39 12.54
C ILE A 823 23.37 20.40 13.33
N SER A 824 23.60 21.70 13.12
CA SER A 824 22.90 22.79 13.83
C SER A 824 21.42 22.92 13.45
N ARG A 825 20.97 22.27 12.37
CA ARG A 825 19.59 22.36 11.88
C ARG A 825 18.96 21.00 11.58
N ALA A 826 19.64 19.88 11.84
CA ALA A 826 19.20 18.55 11.43
C ALA A 826 17.75 18.22 11.86
N ILE A 827 17.34 18.60 13.07
CA ILE A 827 15.98 18.36 13.59
C ILE A 827 14.93 19.24 12.90
N THR A 828 15.30 20.49 12.57
CA THR A 828 14.38 21.50 12.00
C THR A 828 14.49 21.61 10.48
N ASN A 829 15.35 20.82 9.83
CA ASN A 829 15.64 20.95 8.41
C ASN A 829 14.51 20.32 7.59
N ALA A 830 13.61 21.17 7.08
CA ALA A 830 12.49 20.76 6.25
C ALA A 830 12.94 20.03 4.97
N SER A 831 14.09 20.42 4.40
CA SER A 831 14.68 19.77 3.22
C SER A 831 15.18 18.35 3.54
N LEU A 832 15.79 18.13 4.72
CA LEU A 832 16.15 16.79 5.20
C LEU A 832 14.92 15.91 5.38
N LYS A 833 13.89 16.42 6.07
CA LYS A 833 12.63 15.68 6.31
C LYS A 833 11.92 15.32 5.01
N ALA A 834 11.85 16.24 4.07
CA ALA A 834 11.23 16.01 2.77
C ALA A 834 12.06 15.08 1.87
N SER A 835 13.40 15.16 1.92
CA SER A 835 14.29 14.21 1.23
C SER A 835 14.10 12.78 1.74
N LEU A 836 14.10 12.58 3.06
CA LEU A 836 13.85 11.27 3.68
C LEU A 836 12.45 10.74 3.32
N SER A 837 11.43 11.59 3.40
CA SER A 837 10.05 11.21 3.03
C SER A 837 9.95 10.84 1.54
N SER A 838 10.64 11.57 0.65
CA SER A 838 10.66 11.29 -0.78
C SER A 838 11.35 9.96 -1.09
N ILE A 839 12.50 9.69 -0.47
CA ILE A 839 13.25 8.42 -0.63
C ILE A 839 12.41 7.24 -0.13
N MET A 840 11.86 7.34 1.09
CA MET A 840 11.04 6.28 1.70
C MET A 840 9.77 6.00 0.89
N SER A 841 9.07 7.04 0.43
CA SER A 841 7.81 6.89 -0.31
C SER A 841 7.96 6.19 -1.67
N LYS A 842 9.09 6.40 -2.37
CA LYS A 842 9.33 5.80 -3.70
C LYS A 842 9.94 4.40 -3.63
N HIS A 843 10.81 4.14 -2.65
CA HIS A 843 11.43 2.83 -2.48
C HIS A 843 10.50 1.77 -1.87
N ALA A 844 9.54 2.18 -1.03
CA ALA A 844 8.49 1.29 -0.55
C ALA A 844 7.71 0.60 -1.69
N GLY A 845 7.62 1.21 -2.88
CA GLY A 845 6.95 0.65 -4.05
C GLY A 845 7.78 -0.34 -4.89
N LEU A 846 9.10 -0.40 -4.72
CA LEU A 846 10.03 -1.22 -5.53
C LEU A 846 10.50 -2.49 -4.83
N GLU A 847 10.61 -2.49 -3.49
CA GLU A 847 10.72 -3.73 -2.71
C GLU A 847 9.54 -4.69 -3.00
N LEU A 848 8.40 -4.12 -3.38
CA LEU A 848 7.14 -4.78 -3.71
C LEU A 848 7.13 -5.57 -5.03
N LYS A 849 7.99 -5.24 -6.01
CA LYS A 849 7.86 -5.73 -7.39
C LYS A 849 9.02 -6.59 -7.88
N SER A 850 10.20 -6.53 -7.25
CA SER A 850 11.41 -7.17 -7.79
C SER A 850 12.30 -7.87 -6.75
N GLY A 851 11.79 -8.21 -5.56
CA GLY A 851 12.64 -8.77 -4.50
C GLY A 851 13.76 -7.80 -4.08
N GLY A 852 13.41 -6.52 -3.95
CA GLY A 852 14.35 -5.40 -3.86
C GLY A 852 15.38 -5.53 -2.75
N LYS A 853 16.61 -5.12 -3.05
CA LYS A 853 17.76 -5.06 -2.14
C LYS A 853 17.42 -4.14 -0.96
N GLU A 854 17.62 -4.62 0.28
CA GLU A 854 17.39 -3.84 1.51
C GLU A 854 18.18 -2.53 1.46
N MET A 855 17.47 -1.41 1.48
CA MET A 855 18.05 -0.11 1.24
C MET A 855 18.51 0.54 2.55
N LYS A 856 19.82 0.78 2.69
CA LYS A 856 20.42 1.26 3.93
C LYS A 856 20.64 2.77 3.91
N ILE A 857 19.85 3.51 4.69
CA ILE A 857 19.94 4.97 4.77
C ILE A 857 20.72 5.38 6.03
N ALA A 858 21.69 6.28 5.87
CA ALA A 858 22.38 6.95 6.98
C ALA A 858 22.23 8.47 6.84
N VAL A 859 21.97 9.15 7.96
CA VAL A 859 21.94 10.62 8.01
C VAL A 859 23.28 11.11 8.56
N ILE A 860 24.00 11.89 7.77
CA ILE A 860 25.32 12.42 8.14
C ILE A 860 25.18 13.89 8.50
N CYS A 861 25.39 14.18 9.78
CA CYS A 861 25.31 15.55 10.29
C CYS A 861 26.69 16.21 10.26
N THR A 862 26.89 17.21 9.40
CA THR A 862 28.16 17.91 9.22
C THR A 862 28.15 19.30 9.89
N SER A 863 29.34 19.82 10.22
CA SER A 863 29.55 21.22 10.59
C SER A 863 30.54 21.91 9.65
N SER A 864 30.78 21.33 8.47
CA SER A 864 32.00 21.52 7.70
C SER A 864 32.05 22.79 6.82
N GLU A 865 30.99 23.61 6.80
CA GLU A 865 30.92 24.83 5.96
C GLU A 865 30.88 26.13 6.76
N VAL A 866 31.80 26.29 7.72
CA VAL A 866 31.99 27.59 8.41
C VAL A 866 33.01 28.48 7.66
N ASP A 867 33.85 27.92 6.78
CA ASP A 867 34.89 28.68 6.06
C ASP A 867 34.64 28.71 4.53
N ILE A 868 34.65 29.92 3.94
CA ILE A 868 34.54 30.15 2.49
C ILE A 868 35.82 29.69 1.79
N ASN A 869 35.70 28.89 0.72
CA ASN A 869 36.86 28.53 -0.10
C ASN A 869 37.29 29.74 -0.96
N GLU A 870 38.42 30.34 -0.59
CA GLU A 870 38.91 31.57 -1.20
C GLU A 870 39.17 31.44 -2.72
N LYS A 871 39.54 30.26 -3.21
CA LYS A 871 39.76 30.00 -4.64
C LYS A 871 38.44 29.95 -5.41
N SER A 872 37.43 29.29 -4.87
CA SER A 872 36.08 29.22 -5.46
C SER A 872 35.43 30.61 -5.52
N ALA A 873 35.50 31.36 -4.42
CA ALA A 873 35.00 32.73 -4.35
C ALA A 873 35.68 33.67 -5.37
N ARG A 874 36.98 33.52 -5.63
CA ARG A 874 37.69 34.32 -6.65
C ARG A 874 37.21 34.04 -8.07
N ARG A 875 37.03 32.76 -8.45
CA ARG A 875 36.54 32.38 -9.79
C ARG A 875 35.11 32.87 -10.02
N GLU A 876 34.29 32.89 -8.97
CA GLU A 876 32.86 33.17 -9.06
C GLU A 876 32.52 34.67 -8.94
N PHE A 877 33.33 35.45 -8.20
CA PHE A 877 33.05 36.86 -7.91
C PHE A 877 34.04 37.89 -8.48
N CYS A 878 35.18 37.46 -9.03
CA CYS A 878 36.20 38.35 -9.65
C CYS A 878 36.33 38.08 -11.16
N GLY A 879 36.57 39.13 -11.97
CA GLY A 879 36.67 39.02 -13.44
C GLY A 879 36.07 40.23 -14.18
N ALA A 880 36.23 40.29 -15.51
CA ALA A 880 35.62 41.33 -16.32
C ALA A 880 34.08 41.22 -16.24
N ASN A 881 33.41 42.31 -15.86
CA ASN A 881 31.97 42.40 -15.56
C ASN A 881 31.49 41.71 -14.26
N ASN A 882 32.40 41.23 -13.40
CA ASN A 882 32.05 40.70 -12.07
C ASN A 882 32.14 41.80 -10.99
N ARG A 883 31.42 41.61 -9.87
CA ARG A 883 31.16 42.67 -8.87
C ARG A 883 32.37 43.01 -7.98
N ILE A 884 33.36 42.14 -7.85
CA ILE A 884 34.59 42.42 -7.10
C ILE A 884 35.71 42.70 -8.12
N SER A 885 36.21 43.95 -8.12
CA SER A 885 37.35 44.32 -8.98
C SER A 885 38.58 43.46 -8.61
N PRO A 886 39.32 42.92 -9.60
CA PRO A 886 40.55 42.17 -9.35
C PRO A 886 41.58 42.94 -8.50
N GLU A 887 41.60 44.26 -8.63
CA GLU A 887 42.53 45.16 -7.93
C GLU A 887 42.32 45.16 -6.40
N VAL A 888 41.07 45.00 -5.93
CA VAL A 888 40.74 45.01 -4.50
C VAL A 888 41.27 43.76 -3.81
N MET A 889 41.13 42.60 -4.46
CA MET A 889 41.63 41.32 -3.94
C MET A 889 43.15 41.23 -4.04
N ALA A 890 43.75 41.76 -5.12
CA ALA A 890 45.19 41.82 -5.29
C ALA A 890 45.87 42.71 -4.23
N LYS A 891 45.26 43.86 -3.88
CA LYS A 891 45.78 44.75 -2.82
C LYS A 891 45.75 44.10 -1.43
N LEU A 892 44.67 43.38 -1.11
CA LEU A 892 44.56 42.61 0.14
C LEU A 892 45.59 41.47 0.21
N ASP A 893 45.91 40.82 -0.91
CA ASP A 893 46.99 39.82 -0.98
C ASP A 893 48.37 40.45 -0.73
N GLN A 894 48.60 41.63 -1.31
CA GLN A 894 49.84 42.38 -1.14
C GLN A 894 50.01 42.85 0.32
N ASP A 895 48.94 43.31 0.96
CA ASP A 895 48.96 43.70 2.38
C ASP A 895 49.18 42.48 3.30
N ILE A 896 48.54 41.34 3.03
CA ILE A 896 48.74 40.10 3.82
C ILE A 896 50.17 39.57 3.67
N SER A 897 50.74 39.60 2.47
CA SER A 897 52.12 39.17 2.21
C SER A 897 53.15 40.12 2.85
N LYS A 898 52.89 41.43 2.83
CA LYS A 898 53.72 42.43 3.52
C LYS A 898 53.71 42.24 5.03
N GLU A 899 52.55 42.00 5.64
CA GLU A 899 52.44 41.77 7.08
C GLU A 899 52.99 40.40 7.52
N ARG A 900 52.95 39.39 6.63
CA ARG A 900 53.67 38.11 6.82
C ARG A 900 55.17 38.31 6.93
N ALA A 901 55.75 39.24 6.16
CA ALA A 901 57.18 39.57 6.24
C ALA A 901 57.54 40.31 7.55
N HIS A 902 56.59 41.05 8.15
CA HIS A 902 56.78 41.78 9.42
C HIS A 902 56.39 40.97 10.67
N GLY A 903 55.83 39.77 10.52
CA GLY A 903 55.57 38.84 11.63
C GLY A 903 54.34 39.16 12.50
N ASN A 904 53.48 40.11 12.10
CA ASN A 904 52.34 40.54 12.91
C ASN A 904 51.11 39.62 12.73
N LYS A 905 51.02 38.57 13.57
CA LYS A 905 49.98 37.54 13.47
C LYS A 905 48.55 38.06 13.61
N ASP A 906 48.29 38.99 14.54
CA ASP A 906 46.95 39.55 14.78
C ASP A 906 46.44 40.37 13.59
N LEU A 907 47.34 41.10 12.92
CA LEU A 907 46.98 41.91 11.77
C LEU A 907 46.76 41.04 10.52
N ILE A 908 47.55 39.98 10.35
CA ILE A 908 47.33 38.97 9.30
C ILE A 908 45.97 38.31 9.47
N GLU A 909 45.58 37.96 10.70
CA GLU A 909 44.28 37.36 11.00
C GLU A 909 43.14 38.33 10.70
N LYS A 910 43.25 39.60 11.13
CA LYS A 910 42.29 40.67 10.78
C LYS A 910 42.15 40.88 9.27
N LEU A 911 43.26 40.88 8.52
CA LEU A 911 43.23 41.06 7.06
C LEU A 911 42.60 39.85 6.35
N LYS A 912 42.87 38.63 6.82
CA LYS A 912 42.19 37.41 6.34
C LYS A 912 40.69 37.44 6.65
N SER A 913 40.29 37.82 7.86
CA SER A 913 38.87 37.96 8.22
C SER A 913 38.18 39.05 7.39
N ARG A 914 38.86 40.18 7.13
CA ARG A 914 38.33 41.25 6.26
C ARG A 914 38.13 40.76 4.82
N LYS A 915 39.07 39.97 4.30
CA LYS A 915 39.00 39.36 2.98
C LYS A 915 37.85 38.35 2.87
N ALA A 916 37.67 37.50 3.88
CA ALA A 916 36.54 36.58 3.98
C ALA A 916 35.20 37.33 4.11
N ALA A 917 35.13 38.41 4.89
CA ALA A 917 33.93 39.22 5.07
C ALA A 917 33.46 39.90 3.76
N ILE A 918 34.39 40.35 2.91
CA ILE A 918 34.08 40.93 1.60
C ILE A 918 33.41 39.89 0.69
N ALA A 919 33.91 38.65 0.66
CA ALA A 919 33.29 37.56 -0.09
C ALA A 919 31.92 37.15 0.51
N THR A 920 31.81 37.11 1.85
CA THR A 920 30.58 36.72 2.56
C THR A 920 29.43 37.72 2.35
N ASN A 921 29.72 39.03 2.38
CA ASN A 921 28.70 40.09 2.26
C ASN A 921 28.09 40.20 0.85
N GLN A 922 28.75 39.68 -0.19
CA GLN A 922 28.25 39.73 -1.57
C GLN A 922 27.32 38.56 -1.92
N ARG A 923 27.39 37.46 -1.15
CA ARG A 923 26.61 36.21 -1.31
C ARG A 923 25.08 36.42 -1.35
N PRO A 924 24.45 37.24 -0.48
CA PRO A 924 22.99 37.40 -0.47
C PRO A 924 22.45 38.21 -1.66
N GLN A 925 23.22 39.18 -2.17
CA GLN A 925 22.79 40.06 -3.25
C GLN A 925 22.86 39.39 -4.63
N TYR A 926 23.80 38.46 -4.81
CA TYR A 926 23.90 37.62 -6.02
C TYR A 926 22.75 36.60 -6.08
N ALA A 927 22.46 35.93 -4.95
CA ALA A 927 21.32 35.02 -4.82
C ALA A 927 19.96 35.70 -5.07
N ARG A 928 19.83 36.99 -4.72
CA ARG A 928 18.61 37.79 -4.97
C ARG A 928 18.42 38.13 -6.45
N GLN A 929 19.49 38.43 -7.18
CA GLN A 929 19.40 38.78 -8.61
C GLN A 929 19.01 37.58 -9.47
N ARG A 930 19.49 36.38 -9.16
CA ARG A 930 19.09 35.14 -9.87
C ARG A 930 17.64 34.72 -9.62
N ARG A 931 17.12 34.87 -8.40
CA ARG A 931 15.69 34.62 -8.11
C ARG A 931 14.75 35.52 -8.92
N ILE A 932 15.21 36.71 -9.30
CA ILE A 932 14.42 37.64 -10.12
C ILE A 932 14.46 37.22 -11.60
N THR A 933 15.53 36.58 -12.07
CA THR A 933 15.64 36.08 -13.45
C THR A 933 15.04 34.68 -13.66
N GLU A 934 14.88 33.87 -12.61
CA GLU A 934 14.37 32.48 -12.67
C GLU A 934 12.94 32.32 -12.11
N SER A 935 12.20 33.42 -11.92
CA SER A 935 10.77 33.38 -11.56
C SER A 935 9.92 33.39 -12.84
N PRO A 936 9.27 32.29 -13.25
CA PRO A 936 8.06 32.44 -14.03
C PRO A 936 6.96 32.99 -13.10
N LEU A 937 6.31 34.04 -13.58
CA LEU A 937 5.18 34.75 -13.00
C LEU A 937 4.07 33.82 -12.44
N GLY A 938 3.43 34.30 -11.37
CA GLY A 938 1.95 34.44 -11.27
C GLY A 938 1.11 33.19 -11.23
#